data_AF-A0A9X3YPP2-F1
#
_entry.id   AF-A0A9X3YPP2-F1
#
_cell.length_a   1.000
_cell.length_b   1.000
_cell.length_c   1.000
_cell.angle_alpha   90.00
_cell.angle_beta   90.00
_cell.angle_gamma   90.00
#
_symmetry.space_group_name_H-M   'P 1'
#
loop_
_entity.id
_entity.type
_entity.pdbx_description
1 polymer ?
#
loop_
_entity_poly.entity_id
_entity_poly.type
_entity_poly.pdbx_seq_one_letter_code
_entity_poly.pdbx_strand_id
1 'polypeptide(L)'
;MNGRPFVLALVLVALLAPADPLRAACPSLTNYTASTPDAAGHPNDTVVVDNATGLMWKQCPEGVTSSNAATGAVCDQGAITKMSWAGGLAAALASSHAGYADWRVPNMIELHSLTDMFCYEPAINTAFFPGSGTDFYWSSTSSVANVLTARAVYFLNGQINSVGKGVGYGIRLVRGGQGLDAFASNAPRVTAVSPDSGPSAGGTTAGGPGGTVTLTGLLFAGATKVTFGATDATTFTVANDTTLTAVPPAHAAGTVDVRVTNANGTSEASAPSRYTYVAAPTVTGVSPDVGTSAGGTSVVIAGTGFASGATVRFGASAAANVTVASATQITATTPAHADGTVDVTVTTSGGTSATSAAGGFTYFTASPIVDSLADGVPAAPLNCAAGHAGTCRLRDAIAAAQAGEAIGFAVDGTIALAGAPLVLDRSVGLDAGQHAVTIDGGGSVTAFKIDAGVTARIERLTIRNGNASQACATGRRCGGGIHNDGDLTLSGVTVSGNVAEYAGAGIYSRGALRLVNSTVSGNAVGAADGSGGGIYNAGTVQLSNSTVWENAAASGGGLRNAGGSGDASLVNTIVGGTSGGSACAGAAADLGGNLDDDGSCGFLAVNGSASGAAIDLGPLRNNGGPTPTALPAPDSVAIGFGRDDACADASNTNGVDQRGRVRPQGAHCDAGATEVGLHTLSVSVITPNGAAASTNGTVAGCRNGGGDCSGEYAAEGEGVPVLAALTALPDPHYHLATWGGDCAADGTVAMNADKTCTVAFAIDTHTVGGSAEGLAGSGLEVRLNGGDAQAVSAAAPAFVFAPLPDLSAWTVAVTAQPVSPWQTCTVDAATASGTLDGADVADVAVRCATNAYTIGGTVAGFANTGSNLALRLDAGGEQNASVTPGQSGFAFAAPVASGTAYAVSVAHQPQGQSCTVVAGATGTVGGTNISDVRVACLRPPRIVMAVGDGSDYASYGGVAEYVVLLTNTGGAADGVAVAATLSPAFDAAAATWICDDRIIGTVCAPSGTGPLADTVRLPPDSSLTFLVSAPLRSDTPETTATIQVGATGAATATDVDTLVIFRDGFEMP
;
A
#
# COMPACT_ATOMS: atom_id res chain seq x y z
N MET A 1 6.54 36.66 27.96
CA MET A 1 7.34 37.64 27.17
C MET A 1 6.62 37.79 25.85
N ASN A 2 6.11 38.91 25.34
CA ASN A 2 6.02 40.36 25.62
C ASN A 2 4.60 40.75 25.11
N GLY A 3 3.73 41.56 25.71
CA GLY A 3 3.90 42.85 26.37
C GLY A 3 3.26 43.94 25.49
N ARG A 4 2.10 44.51 25.88
CA ARG A 4 1.70 45.92 25.60
C ARG A 4 0.44 46.37 26.40
N PRO A 5 0.33 47.65 26.84
CA PRO A 5 -0.46 48.08 28.01
C PRO A 5 -1.44 49.27 27.78
N PHE A 6 -2.11 49.73 28.87
CA PHE A 6 -2.83 51.04 29.09
C PHE A 6 -4.17 51.25 28.34
N VAL A 7 -5.27 51.84 28.87
CA VAL A 7 -5.51 52.90 29.89
C VAL A 7 -6.88 52.70 30.58
N LEU A 8 -6.95 53.05 31.87
CA LEU A 8 -8.13 53.11 32.74
C LEU A 8 -8.66 54.57 32.79
N ALA A 9 -9.97 54.79 32.71
CA ALA A 9 -10.60 56.08 33.02
C ALA A 9 -11.83 55.91 33.92
N LEU A 10 -11.87 56.70 34.99
CA LEU A 10 -12.81 56.68 36.11
C LEU A 10 -13.67 57.95 36.04
N VAL A 11 -15.01 57.85 36.09
CA VAL A 11 -15.90 58.97 36.46
C VAL A 11 -17.09 58.48 37.30
N LEU A 12 -17.21 59.11 38.47
CA LEU A 12 -18.22 59.10 39.53
C LEU A 12 -19.42 60.01 39.11
N VAL A 13 -20.71 59.74 39.34
CA VAL A 13 -21.55 60.13 40.50
C VAL A 13 -23.01 59.97 40.06
N ALA A 14 -23.87 59.34 40.88
CA ALA A 14 -25.25 59.82 41.16
C ALA A 14 -25.86 59.07 42.36
N LEU A 15 -26.11 59.83 43.44
CA LEU A 15 -26.78 59.52 44.71
C LEU A 15 -27.92 60.58 44.76
N LEU A 16 -29.22 60.28 44.89
CA LEU A 16 -30.00 60.13 46.14
C LEU A 16 -31.50 60.07 45.78
N ALA A 17 -32.24 59.02 46.18
CA ALA A 17 -33.32 59.00 47.20
C ALA A 17 -34.76 58.99 46.61
N PRO A 18 -35.82 58.54 47.32
CA PRO A 18 -35.90 57.83 48.60
C PRO A 18 -36.52 56.42 48.49
N ALA A 19 -36.36 55.64 49.56
CA ALA A 19 -37.01 54.35 49.77
C ALA A 19 -38.47 54.56 50.18
N ASP A 20 -39.40 53.86 49.51
CA ASP A 20 -40.76 53.63 50.00
C ASP A 20 -40.93 52.15 50.42
N PRO A 21 -41.70 51.89 51.49
CA PRO A 21 -41.64 50.63 52.23
C PRO A 21 -42.69 49.63 51.71
N LEU A 22 -42.24 48.54 51.11
CA LEU A 22 -43.02 47.29 51.00
C LEU A 22 -42.11 46.11 51.33
N ARG A 23 -41.71 46.00 52.60
CA ARG A 23 -41.17 44.76 53.16
C ARG A 23 -42.26 44.14 54.03
N ALA A 24 -43.15 43.40 53.40
CA ALA A 24 -44.17 42.64 54.10
C ALA A 24 -43.54 41.34 54.63
N ALA A 25 -43.59 41.15 55.95
CA ALA A 25 -43.47 39.82 56.56
C ALA A 25 -44.54 38.91 55.96
N CYS A 26 -44.19 37.71 55.47
CA CYS A 26 -45.08 36.86 54.66
C CYS A 26 -46.49 36.67 55.28
N PRO A 27 -47.56 37.30 54.74
CA PRO A 27 -48.93 37.10 55.20
C PRO A 27 -49.77 36.39 54.12
N SER A 28 -50.26 35.18 54.42
CA SER A 28 -51.42 34.50 53.81
C SER A 28 -51.86 34.95 52.40
N LEU A 29 -51.00 34.89 51.38
CA LEU A 29 -51.38 35.11 50.00
C LEU A 29 -52.04 33.84 49.46
N THR A 30 -53.35 33.85 49.30
CA THR A 30 -54.12 32.71 48.73
C THR A 30 -53.85 32.43 47.24
N ASN A 31 -52.90 33.13 46.62
CA ASN A 31 -52.52 32.97 45.21
C ASN A 31 -50.99 32.83 45.00
N TYR A 32 -50.26 32.36 46.01
CA TYR A 32 -48.85 32.03 45.88
C TYR A 32 -48.65 30.51 45.94
N THR A 33 -48.13 29.92 44.86
CA THR A 33 -47.62 28.54 44.86
C THR A 33 -46.21 28.57 45.39
N ALA A 34 -45.99 28.02 46.59
CA ALA A 34 -44.68 27.94 47.19
C ALA A 34 -43.70 27.21 46.25
N SER A 35 -42.48 27.75 46.08
CA SER A 35 -41.37 27.02 45.44
C SER A 35 -40.79 25.91 46.33
N THR A 36 -41.30 25.81 47.56
CA THR A 36 -40.92 24.87 48.61
C THR A 36 -41.99 23.78 48.73
N PRO A 37 -41.66 22.60 49.29
CA PRO A 37 -42.38 21.36 48.99
C PRO A 37 -43.85 21.30 49.43
N ASP A 38 -44.69 20.64 48.63
CA ASP A 38 -46.07 20.26 48.95
C ASP A 38 -46.11 18.90 49.67
N ALA A 39 -46.62 18.87 50.91
CA ALA A 39 -46.54 17.68 51.76
C ALA A 39 -47.53 16.57 51.39
N ALA A 40 -47.06 15.31 51.44
CA ALA A 40 -47.90 14.13 51.72
C ALA A 40 -47.70 13.69 53.17
N GLY A 41 -48.77 13.61 53.95
CA GLY A 41 -48.75 13.35 55.40
C GLY A 41 -48.19 11.97 55.79
N HIS A 42 -47.47 11.93 56.91
CA HIS A 42 -47.03 10.71 57.60
C HIS A 42 -47.61 10.72 59.04
N PRO A 43 -47.93 9.58 59.69
CA PRO A 43 -48.74 9.52 60.92
C PRO A 43 -48.07 10.04 62.21
N ASN A 44 -46.90 10.68 62.09
CA ASN A 44 -46.10 11.15 63.21
C ASN A 44 -45.72 12.60 62.89
N ASP A 45 -46.47 13.57 63.39
CA ASP A 45 -46.48 14.97 62.93
C ASP A 45 -45.19 15.79 63.19
N THR A 46 -44.00 15.21 63.15
CA THR A 46 -42.73 15.92 63.41
C THR A 46 -41.74 15.84 62.24
N VAL A 47 -42.20 15.41 61.06
CA VAL A 47 -41.43 15.32 59.81
C VAL A 47 -42.22 15.90 58.63
N VAL A 48 -41.52 16.43 57.62
CA VAL A 48 -42.09 16.99 56.39
C VAL A 48 -41.54 16.23 55.20
N VAL A 49 -42.41 15.63 54.38
CA VAL A 49 -42.01 14.95 53.14
C VAL A 49 -42.12 15.92 51.97
N ASP A 50 -41.05 16.02 51.20
CA ASP A 50 -40.96 16.79 49.97
C ASP A 50 -41.34 15.91 48.78
N ASN A 51 -42.53 16.11 48.21
CA ASN A 51 -43.00 15.30 47.08
C ASN A 51 -42.22 15.57 45.78
N ALA A 52 -41.55 16.72 45.65
CA ALA A 52 -40.78 17.05 44.45
C ALA A 52 -39.42 16.34 44.44
N THR A 53 -38.78 16.19 45.60
CA THR A 53 -37.44 15.57 45.70
C THR A 53 -37.45 14.17 46.31
N GLY A 54 -38.55 13.75 46.94
CA GLY A 54 -38.65 12.51 47.71
C GLY A 54 -37.87 12.55 49.03
N LEU A 55 -37.36 13.71 49.44
CA LEU A 55 -36.66 13.90 50.71
C LEU A 55 -37.63 14.02 51.87
N MET A 56 -37.21 13.59 53.05
CA MET A 56 -37.96 13.77 54.30
C MET A 56 -37.12 14.59 55.28
N TRP A 57 -37.72 15.63 55.84
CA TRP A 57 -37.09 16.63 56.68
C TRP A 57 -37.61 16.56 58.12
N LYS A 58 -36.78 16.85 59.12
CA LYS A 58 -37.32 17.16 60.46
C LYS A 58 -38.08 18.47 60.39
N GLN A 59 -39.27 18.49 60.99
CA GLN A 59 -40.14 19.68 60.98
C GLN A 59 -39.61 20.80 61.88
N CYS A 60 -39.13 20.47 63.08
CA CYS A 60 -38.44 21.41 63.95
C CYS A 60 -36.92 21.41 63.71
N PRO A 61 -36.24 22.57 63.82
CA PRO A 61 -34.79 22.62 63.82
C PRO A 61 -34.22 21.97 65.09
N GLU A 62 -32.94 21.57 65.04
CA GLU A 62 -32.29 20.93 66.20
C GLU A 62 -32.31 21.84 67.43
N GLY A 63 -32.72 21.29 68.58
CA GLY A 63 -32.89 22.01 69.85
C GLY A 63 -34.29 22.57 70.12
N VAL A 64 -35.19 22.51 69.13
CA VAL A 64 -36.60 22.91 69.27
C VAL A 64 -37.50 21.68 69.11
N THR A 65 -38.50 21.57 69.97
CA THR A 65 -39.49 20.48 69.99
C THR A 65 -40.91 21.06 70.00
N SER A 66 -41.90 20.22 69.70
CA SER A 66 -43.31 20.64 69.69
C SER A 66 -43.96 20.46 71.06
N SER A 67 -44.72 21.46 71.52
CA SER A 67 -45.58 21.36 72.71
C SER A 67 -46.76 20.39 72.51
N ASN A 68 -47.10 20.05 71.26
CA ASN A 68 -48.17 19.11 70.93
C ASN A 68 -47.62 17.95 70.09
N ALA A 69 -47.27 16.85 70.75
CA ALA A 69 -46.71 15.66 70.12
C ALA A 69 -47.72 14.88 69.24
N ALA A 70 -49.02 15.21 69.30
CA ALA A 70 -50.09 14.47 68.61
C ALA A 70 -50.59 15.13 67.31
N THR A 71 -50.30 16.41 67.07
CA THR A 71 -50.59 17.13 65.80
C THR A 71 -49.37 17.85 65.21
N GLY A 72 -48.28 17.96 65.99
CA GLY A 72 -46.91 18.33 65.64
C GLY A 72 -46.59 19.61 64.86
N ALA A 73 -47.60 20.39 64.46
CA ALA A 73 -47.44 21.60 63.66
C ALA A 73 -46.96 22.87 64.42
N VAL A 74 -46.41 22.78 65.65
CA VAL A 74 -45.98 23.96 66.42
C VAL A 74 -44.63 23.71 67.10
N CYS A 75 -43.52 24.17 66.51
CA CYS A 75 -42.17 24.08 67.09
C CYS A 75 -41.90 25.26 68.06
N ASP A 76 -42.38 25.15 69.30
CA ASP A 76 -42.45 26.23 70.30
C ASP A 76 -41.75 25.95 71.65
N GLN A 77 -41.20 24.75 71.84
CA GLN A 77 -40.51 24.36 73.09
C GLN A 77 -39.00 24.23 72.87
N GLY A 78 -38.20 25.00 73.61
CA GLY A 78 -36.74 25.01 73.52
C GLY A 78 -36.19 26.16 72.65
N ALA A 79 -34.90 26.09 72.31
CA ALA A 79 -34.23 27.08 71.47
C ALA A 79 -33.33 26.37 70.46
N ILE A 80 -33.17 26.96 69.27
CA ILE A 80 -32.31 26.42 68.22
C ILE A 80 -30.91 26.20 68.78
N THR A 81 -30.48 24.95 68.84
CA THR A 81 -29.14 24.61 69.32
C THR A 81 -28.14 24.97 68.24
N LYS A 82 -27.29 25.95 68.54
CA LYS A 82 -26.23 26.41 67.64
C LYS A 82 -25.02 25.51 67.78
N MET A 83 -24.64 24.87 66.68
CA MET A 83 -23.54 23.91 66.65
C MET A 83 -22.48 24.34 65.65
N SER A 84 -21.21 24.01 65.93
CA SER A 84 -20.17 24.05 64.91
C SER A 84 -20.53 23.10 63.77
N TRP A 85 -19.90 23.27 62.62
CA TRP A 85 -20.18 22.43 61.46
C TRP A 85 -19.97 20.93 61.76
N ALA A 86 -18.91 20.60 62.49
CA ALA A 86 -18.66 19.23 62.97
C ALA A 86 -19.67 18.75 64.01
N GLY A 87 -20.10 19.65 64.92
CA GLY A 87 -21.14 19.33 65.91
C GLY A 87 -22.48 19.01 65.26
N GLY A 88 -22.85 19.71 64.18
CA GLY A 88 -24.07 19.44 63.43
C GLY A 88 -24.07 18.09 62.71
N LEU A 89 -22.93 17.69 62.15
CA LEU A 89 -22.77 16.35 61.56
C LEU A 89 -22.87 15.26 62.63
N ALA A 90 -22.27 15.45 63.80
CA ALA A 90 -22.37 14.51 64.91
C ALA A 90 -23.80 14.40 65.47
N ALA A 91 -24.52 15.52 65.59
CA ALA A 91 -25.91 15.53 66.02
C ALA A 91 -26.84 14.82 65.02
N ALA A 92 -26.56 14.94 63.72
CA ALA A 92 -27.29 14.22 62.69
C ALA A 92 -27.16 12.69 62.85
N LEU A 93 -25.93 12.20 63.02
CA LEU A 93 -25.62 10.78 63.20
C LEU A 93 -26.20 10.19 64.50
N ALA A 94 -26.39 11.00 65.53
CA ALA A 94 -26.98 10.58 66.80
C ALA A 94 -28.52 10.63 66.82
N SER A 95 -29.16 11.19 65.80
CA SER A 95 -30.61 11.38 65.76
C SER A 95 -31.33 10.07 65.42
N SER A 96 -32.27 9.67 66.29
CA SER A 96 -33.23 8.57 66.06
C SER A 96 -34.67 9.08 65.85
N HIS A 97 -34.80 10.35 65.41
CA HIS A 97 -36.07 11.06 65.36
C HIS A 97 -37.12 10.35 64.49
N ALA A 98 -38.36 10.31 64.99
CA ALA A 98 -39.49 9.61 64.36
C ALA A 98 -39.22 8.13 64.01
N GLY A 99 -38.28 7.47 64.69
CA GLY A 99 -37.93 6.06 64.47
C GLY A 99 -36.91 5.83 63.35
N TYR A 100 -36.37 6.90 62.75
CA TYR A 100 -35.38 6.83 61.69
C TYR A 100 -33.98 7.15 62.23
N ALA A 101 -32.98 6.36 61.81
CA ALA A 101 -31.58 6.51 62.22
C ALA A 101 -30.67 7.03 61.08
N ASP A 102 -31.22 7.26 59.88
CA ASP A 102 -30.52 7.67 58.66
C ASP A 102 -30.56 9.20 58.44
N TRP A 103 -30.71 9.98 59.51
CA TRP A 103 -30.71 11.44 59.43
C TRP A 103 -29.32 12.01 59.12
N ARG A 104 -29.27 13.01 58.23
CA ARG A 104 -28.03 13.69 57.84
C ARG A 104 -28.21 15.20 57.76
N VAL A 105 -27.09 15.92 57.75
CA VAL A 105 -27.08 17.35 57.39
C VAL A 105 -27.25 17.48 55.87
N PRO A 106 -28.21 18.27 55.38
CA PRO A 106 -28.46 18.47 53.95
C PRO A 106 -27.24 19.07 53.25
N ASN A 107 -27.02 18.74 51.99
CA ASN A 107 -26.07 19.46 51.16
C ASN A 107 -26.61 20.86 50.82
N MET A 108 -25.76 21.72 50.26
CA MET A 108 -26.10 23.13 49.99
C MET A 108 -27.30 23.29 49.05
N ILE A 109 -27.48 22.37 48.09
CA ILE A 109 -28.59 22.43 47.13
C ILE A 109 -29.89 22.03 47.84
N GLU A 110 -29.87 20.96 48.62
CA GLU A 110 -31.02 20.49 49.40
C GLU A 110 -31.45 21.50 50.46
N LEU A 111 -30.51 22.11 51.19
CA LEU A 111 -30.86 23.08 52.22
C LEU A 111 -31.43 24.37 51.62
N HIS A 112 -30.89 24.79 50.47
CA HIS A 112 -31.35 25.98 49.78
C HIS A 112 -32.71 25.76 49.07
N SER A 113 -33.09 24.53 48.75
CA SER A 113 -34.42 24.24 48.19
C SER A 113 -35.56 24.47 49.19
N LEU A 114 -35.26 24.62 50.49
CA LEU A 114 -36.23 25.06 51.50
C LEU A 114 -36.45 26.57 51.52
N THR A 115 -35.65 27.33 50.77
CA THR A 115 -35.78 28.78 50.75
C THR A 115 -36.90 29.23 49.81
N ASP A 116 -37.65 30.22 50.27
CA ASP A 116 -38.61 30.93 49.44
C ASP A 116 -38.04 32.31 49.11
N MET A 117 -37.57 32.50 47.88
CA MET A 117 -36.87 33.72 47.47
C MET A 117 -37.75 34.97 47.43
N PHE A 118 -39.07 34.81 47.58
CA PHE A 118 -40.00 35.94 47.71
C PHE A 118 -40.33 36.28 49.17
N CYS A 119 -39.93 35.45 50.14
CA CYS A 119 -40.06 35.74 51.58
C CYS A 119 -38.77 36.32 52.17
N TYR A 120 -38.93 37.22 53.14
CA TYR A 120 -37.86 37.82 53.94
C TYR A 120 -38.29 37.80 55.42
N GLU A 121 -37.39 37.39 56.32
CA GLU A 121 -37.64 37.28 57.78
C GLU A 121 -38.84 36.37 58.21
N PRO A 122 -38.77 35.04 58.04
CA PRO A 122 -37.70 34.27 57.40
C PRO A 122 -38.05 33.84 55.96
N ALA A 123 -37.01 33.65 55.15
CA ALA A 123 -37.04 33.11 53.79
C ALA A 123 -37.18 31.58 53.77
N ILE A 124 -38.11 31.03 54.57
CA ILE A 124 -38.49 29.61 54.62
C ILE A 124 -39.99 29.53 54.93
N ASN A 125 -40.69 28.55 54.36
CA ASN A 125 -42.11 28.37 54.60
C ASN A 125 -42.37 27.88 56.03
N THR A 126 -42.80 28.80 56.90
CA THR A 126 -43.04 28.54 58.33
C THR A 126 -44.30 27.72 58.59
N ALA A 127 -45.18 27.53 57.61
CA ALA A 127 -46.31 26.62 57.73
C ALA A 127 -45.86 25.16 57.79
N PHE A 128 -44.82 24.81 57.02
CA PHE A 128 -44.22 23.47 57.06
C PHE A 128 -43.05 23.37 58.02
N PHE A 129 -42.27 24.45 58.18
CA PHE A 129 -41.09 24.49 59.06
C PHE A 129 -41.22 25.56 60.16
N PRO A 130 -42.15 25.39 61.11
CA PRO A 130 -42.33 26.34 62.20
C PRO A 130 -41.07 26.43 63.09
N GLY A 131 -40.86 27.58 63.73
CA GLY A 131 -39.74 27.78 64.67
C GLY A 131 -38.35 27.88 64.04
N SER A 132 -38.21 27.99 62.71
CA SER A 132 -36.92 28.04 62.01
C SER A 132 -36.04 29.27 62.32
N GLY A 133 -36.60 30.36 62.82
CA GLY A 133 -35.86 31.62 63.01
C GLY A 133 -35.28 32.18 61.69
N THR A 134 -34.43 33.20 61.77
CA THR A 134 -33.89 33.96 60.62
C THR A 134 -32.37 33.82 60.45
N ASP A 135 -31.74 32.85 61.11
CA ASP A 135 -30.29 32.73 61.18
C ASP A 135 -29.71 31.81 60.08
N PHE A 136 -28.39 31.61 60.07
CA PHE A 136 -27.71 30.64 59.22
C PHE A 136 -28.00 29.20 59.67
N TYR A 137 -28.15 28.35 58.67
CA TYR A 137 -28.23 26.91 58.81
C TYR A 137 -27.10 26.23 58.03
N TRP A 138 -26.44 25.28 58.65
CA TRP A 138 -25.33 24.57 58.04
C TRP A 138 -25.80 23.60 56.95
N SER A 139 -25.08 23.61 55.83
CA SER A 139 -25.09 22.49 54.88
C SER A 139 -23.85 21.60 55.09
N SER A 140 -23.91 20.36 54.62
CA SER A 140 -22.76 19.44 54.57
C SER A 140 -21.73 19.80 53.48
N THR A 141 -21.97 20.85 52.69
CA THR A 141 -21.07 21.25 51.59
C THR A 141 -19.95 22.16 52.08
N SER A 142 -18.70 21.70 52.03
CA SER A 142 -17.51 22.51 52.28
C SER A 142 -17.20 23.50 51.16
N SER A 143 -16.54 24.62 51.46
CA SER A 143 -16.13 25.59 50.43
C SER A 143 -14.87 25.11 49.70
N VAL A 144 -14.91 25.13 48.35
CA VAL A 144 -13.75 24.81 47.50
C VAL A 144 -12.61 25.83 47.60
N ALA A 145 -12.91 27.06 48.05
CA ALA A 145 -11.93 28.15 48.13
C ALA A 145 -11.18 28.20 49.47
N ASN A 146 -11.72 27.59 50.54
CA ASN A 146 -11.10 27.60 51.86
C ASN A 146 -11.62 26.43 52.74
N VAL A 147 -10.71 25.51 53.07
CA VAL A 147 -11.00 24.26 53.83
C VAL A 147 -11.53 24.49 55.25
N LEU A 148 -11.27 25.66 55.84
CA LEU A 148 -11.76 26.05 57.17
C LEU A 148 -13.21 26.58 57.16
N THR A 149 -13.82 26.69 55.98
CA THR A 149 -15.18 27.22 55.79
C THR A 149 -16.12 26.19 55.16
N ALA A 150 -17.41 26.31 55.44
CA ALA A 150 -18.47 25.52 54.80
C ALA A 150 -19.61 26.44 54.35
N ARG A 151 -20.48 25.91 53.48
CA ARG A 151 -21.64 26.61 52.96
C ARG A 151 -22.77 26.58 53.98
N ALA A 152 -23.34 27.74 54.27
CA ALA A 152 -24.52 27.89 55.10
C ALA A 152 -25.58 28.72 54.37
N VAL A 153 -26.84 28.38 54.58
CA VAL A 153 -27.99 29.10 54.02
C VAL A 153 -28.53 30.04 55.08
N TYR A 154 -28.69 31.32 54.74
CA TYR A 154 -29.20 32.33 55.64
C TYR A 154 -30.72 32.47 55.52
N PHE A 155 -31.48 31.98 56.49
CA PHE A 155 -32.95 32.05 56.40
C PHE A 155 -33.51 33.45 56.67
N LEU A 156 -32.70 34.49 56.82
CA LEU A 156 -33.18 35.87 56.72
C LEU A 156 -33.70 36.18 55.31
N ASN A 157 -32.95 35.76 54.28
CA ASN A 157 -33.15 36.20 52.89
C ASN A 157 -32.78 35.12 51.83
N GLY A 158 -32.48 33.89 52.25
CA GLY A 158 -32.15 32.76 51.38
C GLY A 158 -30.70 32.71 50.89
N GLN A 159 -29.83 33.67 51.26
CA GLN A 159 -28.46 33.72 50.71
C GLN A 159 -27.58 32.55 51.15
N ILE A 160 -26.73 32.08 50.22
CA ILE A 160 -25.71 31.07 50.49
C ILE A 160 -24.36 31.75 50.75
N ASN A 161 -23.82 31.62 51.96
CA ASN A 161 -22.52 32.17 52.31
C ASN A 161 -21.49 31.08 52.63
N SER A 162 -20.21 31.40 52.45
CA SER A 162 -19.11 30.60 53.01
C SER A 162 -18.73 31.15 54.37
N VAL A 163 -18.92 30.37 55.41
CA VAL A 163 -18.73 30.79 56.81
C VAL A 163 -17.84 29.80 57.56
N GLY A 164 -17.13 30.27 58.60
CA GLY A 164 -16.13 29.48 59.32
C GLY A 164 -16.72 28.30 60.07
N LYS A 165 -16.14 27.09 59.91
CA LYS A 165 -16.66 25.84 60.49
C LYS A 165 -16.73 25.82 62.02
N GLY A 166 -15.98 26.70 62.68
CA GLY A 166 -15.98 26.86 64.14
C GLY A 166 -17.15 27.67 64.71
N VAL A 167 -17.95 28.32 63.85
CA VAL A 167 -19.09 29.17 64.27
C VAL A 167 -20.32 28.31 64.52
N GLY A 168 -21.09 28.65 65.57
CA GLY A 168 -22.34 27.97 65.93
C GLY A 168 -23.51 28.43 65.06
N TYR A 169 -24.06 27.56 64.22
CA TYR A 169 -25.25 27.83 63.40
C TYR A 169 -26.33 26.75 63.57
N GLY A 170 -27.53 27.02 63.05
CA GLY A 170 -28.65 26.10 63.13
C GLY A 170 -28.44 24.84 62.28
N ILE A 171 -29.10 23.75 62.65
CA ILE A 171 -29.11 22.49 61.91
C ILE A 171 -30.56 22.06 61.69
N ARG A 172 -30.85 21.60 60.48
CA ARG A 172 -32.09 20.93 60.12
C ARG A 172 -31.73 19.65 59.39
N LEU A 173 -32.24 18.52 59.87
CA LEU A 173 -31.88 17.21 59.34
C LEU A 173 -32.80 16.78 58.21
N VAL A 174 -32.22 16.06 57.25
CA VAL A 174 -32.89 15.47 56.09
C VAL A 174 -32.55 13.98 55.98
N ARG A 175 -33.42 13.20 55.34
CA ARG A 175 -33.23 11.80 54.97
C ARG A 175 -33.89 11.50 53.61
N GLY A 176 -33.54 10.37 52.99
CA GLY A 176 -33.97 10.03 51.61
C GLY A 176 -33.07 10.65 50.52
N GLY A 177 -33.32 10.29 49.25
CA GLY A 177 -32.69 10.87 48.04
C GLY A 177 -31.16 10.81 47.96
N GLN A 178 -30.63 9.96 47.06
CA GLN A 178 -29.21 9.67 46.79
C GLN A 178 -28.44 8.95 47.93
N GLY A 179 -28.54 7.62 47.91
CA GLY A 179 -27.55 6.63 48.35
C GLY A 179 -26.79 6.87 49.66
N LEU A 180 -27.32 6.33 50.77
CA LEU A 180 -26.59 6.21 52.04
C LEU A 180 -26.34 4.74 52.39
N ASP A 181 -25.39 4.14 51.68
CA ASP A 181 -24.47 3.14 52.24
C ASP A 181 -23.02 3.69 52.31
N ALA A 182 -22.78 4.95 51.93
CA ALA A 182 -21.43 5.45 51.66
C ALA A 182 -20.86 6.51 52.64
N PHE A 183 -21.53 6.84 53.75
CA PHE A 183 -21.03 7.89 54.68
C PHE A 183 -21.07 7.51 56.17
N ALA A 184 -21.10 6.22 56.49
CA ALA A 184 -20.82 5.74 57.85
C ALA A 184 -19.33 5.38 58.08
N SER A 185 -18.46 5.47 57.05
CA SER A 185 -17.02 5.21 57.22
C SER A 185 -16.21 6.51 57.10
N ASN A 186 -15.36 6.78 58.10
CA ASN A 186 -14.33 7.83 58.02
C ASN A 186 -13.12 7.39 57.17
N ALA A 187 -13.26 6.31 56.39
CA ALA A 187 -12.21 5.72 55.57
C ALA A 187 -11.98 6.53 54.27
N PRO A 188 -10.80 6.41 53.63
CA PRO A 188 -10.52 7.06 52.35
C PRO A 188 -11.54 6.70 51.27
N ARG A 189 -11.73 7.57 50.27
CA ARG A 189 -12.56 7.26 49.10
C ARG A 189 -11.82 7.55 47.80
N VAL A 190 -11.72 6.57 46.91
CA VAL A 190 -11.14 6.73 45.57
C VAL A 190 -12.26 7.05 44.58
N THR A 191 -12.11 8.12 43.82
CA THR A 191 -13.08 8.58 42.81
C THR A 191 -12.53 8.53 41.38
N ALA A 192 -11.23 8.33 41.19
CA ALA A 192 -10.63 8.00 39.90
C ALA A 192 -9.22 7.39 40.07
N VAL A 193 -8.82 6.56 39.11
CA VAL A 193 -7.45 6.09 38.87
C VAL A 193 -7.04 6.53 37.46
N SER A 194 -5.88 7.14 37.27
CA SER A 194 -5.40 7.57 35.95
C SER A 194 -3.89 7.44 35.78
N PRO A 195 -3.38 6.71 34.76
CA PRO A 195 -4.15 5.83 33.86
C PRO A 195 -4.83 4.68 34.63
N ASP A 196 -5.97 4.20 34.13
CA ASP A 196 -6.78 3.11 34.72
C ASP A 196 -6.37 1.71 34.23
N SER A 197 -5.30 1.62 33.43
CA SER A 197 -4.72 0.37 32.95
C SER A 197 -3.21 0.47 32.75
N GLY A 198 -2.55 -0.68 32.70
CA GLY A 198 -1.12 -0.77 32.42
C GLY A 198 -0.60 -2.22 32.40
N PRO A 199 0.73 -2.41 32.28
CA PRO A 199 1.34 -3.71 32.04
C PRO A 199 1.24 -4.64 33.26
N SER A 200 1.00 -5.92 33.00
CA SER A 200 1.08 -7.01 34.01
C SER A 200 2.42 -7.10 34.76
N ALA A 201 3.50 -6.56 34.19
CA ALA A 201 4.79 -6.44 34.86
C ALA A 201 4.83 -5.38 35.99
N GLY A 202 3.80 -4.54 36.12
CA GLY A 202 3.76 -3.41 37.05
C GLY A 202 4.46 -2.16 36.51
N GLY A 203 4.56 -1.12 37.33
CA GLY A 203 5.09 0.19 36.94
C GLY A 203 6.54 0.46 37.34
N THR A 204 7.21 1.30 36.55
CA THR A 204 8.53 1.87 36.85
C THR A 204 8.42 3.34 37.27
N THR A 205 9.33 3.82 38.12
CA THR A 205 9.34 5.17 38.72
C THR A 205 9.58 6.34 37.74
N ALA A 206 9.73 6.12 36.43
CA ALA A 206 9.83 7.19 35.45
C ALA A 206 9.36 6.77 34.02
N GLY A 207 8.35 7.46 33.49
CA GLY A 207 8.16 7.77 32.06
C GLY A 207 7.84 6.67 31.02
N GLY A 208 7.89 5.37 31.35
CA GLY A 208 7.51 4.28 30.41
C GLY A 208 6.01 3.96 30.37
N PRO A 209 5.52 3.16 29.40
CA PRO A 209 4.17 2.60 29.42
C PRO A 209 3.99 1.77 30.70
N GLY A 210 3.09 2.20 31.59
CA GLY A 210 2.87 1.58 32.92
C GLY A 210 3.40 2.34 34.14
N GLY A 211 3.87 3.59 33.99
CA GLY A 211 4.37 4.42 35.10
C GLY A 211 3.40 4.66 36.27
N THR A 212 3.81 5.52 37.22
CA THR A 212 2.98 5.95 38.37
C THR A 212 1.54 6.29 37.97
N VAL A 213 0.57 5.72 38.67
CA VAL A 213 -0.83 6.09 38.56
C VAL A 213 -1.16 7.22 39.53
N THR A 214 -2.03 8.12 39.10
CA THR A 214 -2.60 9.19 39.93
C THR A 214 -3.98 8.75 40.41
N LEU A 215 -4.18 8.79 41.72
CA LEU A 215 -5.44 8.51 42.39
C LEU A 215 -6.08 9.82 42.82
N THR A 216 -7.33 10.04 42.43
CA THR A 216 -8.15 11.19 42.86
C THR A 216 -9.22 10.71 43.82
N GLY A 217 -9.49 11.45 44.89
CA GLY A 217 -10.41 11.01 45.93
C GLY A 217 -10.62 11.98 47.08
N LEU A 218 -10.89 11.43 48.27
CA LEU A 218 -11.10 12.16 49.52
C LEU A 218 -10.42 11.43 50.69
N LEU A 219 -9.98 12.19 51.71
CA LEU A 219 -9.37 11.71 52.96
C LEU A 219 -8.06 10.91 52.77
N PHE A 220 -7.23 11.33 51.82
CA PHE A 220 -5.92 10.71 51.56
C PHE A 220 -4.80 11.18 52.50
N ALA A 221 -4.97 12.28 53.25
CA ALA A 221 -3.96 12.69 54.24
C ALA A 221 -3.80 11.60 55.30
N GLY A 222 -2.54 11.27 55.61
CA GLY A 222 -2.22 10.18 56.53
C GLY A 222 -2.48 8.78 55.97
N ALA A 223 -2.63 8.61 54.65
CA ALA A 223 -2.64 7.29 54.03
C ALA A 223 -1.32 6.55 54.36
N THR A 224 -1.46 5.33 54.87
CA THR A 224 -0.35 4.46 55.28
C THR A 224 -0.11 3.33 54.30
N LYS A 225 -1.08 3.05 53.41
CA LYS A 225 -1.01 1.92 52.49
C LYS A 225 -1.87 2.15 51.23
N VAL A 226 -1.36 1.75 50.08
CA VAL A 226 -2.11 1.65 48.81
C VAL A 226 -1.96 0.23 48.28
N THR A 227 -3.06 -0.42 47.89
CA THR A 227 -3.06 -1.79 47.36
C THR A 227 -3.73 -1.85 45.99
N PHE A 228 -3.21 -2.71 45.12
CA PHE A 228 -3.82 -3.11 43.84
C PHE A 228 -4.29 -4.55 44.00
N GLY A 229 -5.60 -4.74 44.20
CA GLY A 229 -6.15 -6.00 44.66
C GLY A 229 -5.60 -6.35 46.04
N ALA A 230 -4.95 -7.52 46.16
CA ALA A 230 -4.33 -7.97 47.41
C ALA A 230 -2.86 -7.55 47.56
N THR A 231 -2.25 -6.96 46.51
CA THR A 231 -0.81 -6.66 46.48
C THR A 231 -0.55 -5.19 46.78
N ASP A 232 0.43 -4.91 47.61
CA ASP A 232 0.82 -3.54 47.98
C ASP A 232 1.45 -2.81 46.79
N ALA A 233 1.14 -1.52 46.64
CA ALA A 233 1.86 -0.64 45.72
C ALA A 233 3.35 -0.64 46.05
N THR A 234 4.23 -0.66 45.03
CA THR A 234 5.68 -0.71 45.28
C THR A 234 6.16 0.57 45.97
N THR A 235 5.57 1.71 45.62
CA THR A 235 5.70 2.99 46.33
C THR A 235 4.43 3.82 46.16
N PHE A 236 4.17 4.76 47.07
CA PHE A 236 3.16 5.80 46.88
C PHE A 236 3.56 7.10 47.59
N THR A 237 3.05 8.23 47.10
CA THR A 237 3.27 9.58 47.64
C THR A 237 1.95 10.32 47.70
N VAL A 238 1.61 10.82 48.89
CA VAL A 238 0.39 11.61 49.11
C VAL A 238 0.68 13.07 48.81
N ALA A 239 -0.04 13.67 47.87
CA ALA A 239 0.11 15.08 47.54
C ALA A 239 -0.78 15.96 48.44
N ASN A 240 -2.04 15.56 48.62
CA ASN A 240 -3.00 16.22 49.51
C ASN A 240 -4.19 15.27 49.80
N ASP A 241 -5.19 15.74 50.53
CA ASP A 241 -6.38 14.96 50.90
C ASP A 241 -7.19 14.39 49.72
N THR A 242 -6.96 14.90 48.51
CA THR A 242 -7.72 14.54 47.31
C THR A 242 -6.89 13.90 46.21
N THR A 243 -5.56 13.83 46.38
CA THR A 243 -4.66 13.33 45.34
C THR A 243 -3.44 12.61 45.93
N LEU A 244 -3.14 11.42 45.42
CA LEU A 244 -1.90 10.70 45.68
C LEU A 244 -1.42 9.96 44.42
N THR A 245 -0.11 9.73 44.29
CA THR A 245 0.45 8.90 43.22
C THR A 245 0.95 7.57 43.77
N ALA A 246 0.77 6.48 43.03
CA ALA A 246 1.20 5.14 43.42
C ALA A 246 1.82 4.39 42.24
N VAL A 247 2.76 3.49 42.50
CA VAL A 247 3.35 2.63 41.47
C VAL A 247 2.70 1.24 41.53
N PRO A 248 2.00 0.80 40.47
CA PRO A 248 1.38 -0.52 40.43
C PRO A 248 2.42 -1.64 40.59
N PRO A 249 2.19 -2.66 41.43
CA PRO A 249 3.04 -3.84 41.50
C PRO A 249 2.85 -4.76 40.29
N ALA A 250 3.74 -5.74 40.11
CA ALA A 250 3.52 -6.82 39.14
C ALA A 250 2.30 -7.66 39.56
N HIS A 251 1.43 -7.98 38.59
CA HIS A 251 0.20 -8.73 38.81
C HIS A 251 -0.23 -9.44 37.52
N ALA A 252 -0.90 -10.59 37.64
CA ALA A 252 -1.48 -11.27 36.50
C ALA A 252 -2.48 -10.36 35.75
N ALA A 253 -2.63 -10.54 34.44
CA ALA A 253 -3.59 -9.76 33.65
C ALA A 253 -5.01 -9.91 34.21
N GLY A 254 -5.73 -8.78 34.33
CA GLY A 254 -7.04 -8.71 34.94
C GLY A 254 -7.30 -7.38 35.66
N THR A 255 -8.57 -7.13 35.96
CA THR A 255 -8.99 -5.92 36.68
C THR A 255 -8.95 -6.14 38.19
N VAL A 256 -8.36 -5.21 38.91
CA VAL A 256 -8.31 -5.18 40.38
C VAL A 256 -8.82 -3.84 40.90
N ASP A 257 -9.24 -3.81 42.17
CA ASP A 257 -9.54 -2.55 42.86
C ASP A 257 -8.27 -1.95 43.47
N VAL A 258 -8.07 -0.65 43.26
CA VAL A 258 -7.04 0.15 43.91
C VAL A 258 -7.63 0.75 45.18
N ARG A 259 -7.10 0.34 46.33
CA ARG A 259 -7.60 0.78 47.64
C ARG A 259 -6.55 1.57 48.40
N VAL A 260 -7.01 2.59 49.12
CA VAL A 260 -6.19 3.43 49.98
C VAL A 260 -6.59 3.19 51.42
N THR A 261 -5.61 2.99 52.31
CA THR A 261 -5.83 2.79 53.74
C THR A 261 -5.19 3.93 54.52
N ASN A 262 -5.94 4.50 55.47
CA ASN A 262 -5.43 5.42 56.49
C ASN A 262 -5.83 4.90 57.89
N ALA A 263 -5.57 5.69 58.93
CA ALA A 263 -5.91 5.32 60.31
C ALA A 263 -7.42 5.10 60.57
N ASN A 264 -8.29 5.62 59.70
CA ASN A 264 -9.75 5.53 59.82
C ASN A 264 -10.36 4.39 58.99
N GLY A 265 -9.55 3.62 58.24
CA GLY A 265 -9.98 2.44 57.49
C GLY A 265 -9.43 2.38 56.07
N THR A 266 -9.91 1.40 55.30
CA THR A 266 -9.58 1.18 53.88
C THR A 266 -10.74 1.60 53.00
N SER A 267 -10.45 2.22 51.85
CA SER A 267 -11.48 2.62 50.89
C SER A 267 -12.24 1.44 50.31
N GLU A 268 -13.53 1.65 50.06
CA GLU A 268 -14.40 0.69 49.39
C GLU A 268 -13.94 0.36 47.96
N ALA A 269 -14.20 -0.88 47.52
CA ALA A 269 -14.12 -1.22 46.11
C ALA A 269 -15.30 -0.62 45.35
N SER A 270 -15.00 0.06 44.25
CA SER A 270 -16.01 0.69 43.41
C SER A 270 -15.56 0.79 41.96
N ALA A 271 -16.50 0.99 41.04
CA ALA A 271 -16.18 1.17 39.63
C ALA A 271 -15.04 2.19 39.34
N PRO A 272 -14.97 3.38 39.98
CA PRO A 272 -13.90 4.35 39.76
C PRO A 272 -12.55 4.02 40.42
N SER A 273 -12.48 2.99 41.29
CA SER A 273 -11.22 2.53 41.88
C SER A 273 -10.55 1.42 41.08
N ARG A 274 -11.07 1.02 39.93
CA ARG A 274 -10.54 -0.13 39.18
C ARG A 274 -9.28 0.23 38.39
N TYR A 275 -8.34 -0.71 38.38
CA TYR A 275 -7.14 -0.69 37.55
C TYR A 275 -7.00 -2.02 36.81
N THR A 276 -6.74 -1.98 35.51
CA THR A 276 -6.64 -3.19 34.68
C THR A 276 -5.22 -3.50 34.27
N TYR A 277 -4.71 -4.65 34.70
CA TYR A 277 -3.45 -5.21 34.21
C TYR A 277 -3.67 -5.85 32.84
N VAL A 278 -2.94 -5.37 31.84
CA VAL A 278 -2.99 -5.82 30.45
C VAL A 278 -1.68 -6.56 30.13
N ALA A 279 -1.78 -7.68 29.43
CA ALA A 279 -0.62 -8.42 28.97
C ALA A 279 0.10 -7.65 27.84
N ALA A 280 1.43 -7.78 27.77
CA ALA A 280 2.20 -7.21 26.66
C ALA A 280 1.78 -7.86 25.33
N PRO A 281 1.80 -7.10 24.22
CA PRO A 281 1.52 -7.66 22.90
C PRO A 281 2.60 -8.69 22.51
N THR A 282 2.28 -9.58 21.59
CA THR A 282 3.26 -10.50 20.98
C THR A 282 3.39 -10.21 19.49
N VAL A 283 4.61 -10.24 18.95
CA VAL A 283 4.85 -10.22 17.50
C VAL A 283 5.19 -11.64 17.07
N THR A 284 4.43 -12.18 16.11
CA THR A 284 4.59 -13.55 15.60
C THR A 284 4.98 -13.59 14.12
N GLY A 285 5.01 -12.45 13.43
CA GLY A 285 5.38 -12.37 12.02
C GLY A 285 5.44 -10.93 11.51
N VAL A 286 6.33 -10.66 10.55
CA VAL A 286 6.37 -9.41 9.77
C VAL A 286 6.38 -9.81 8.30
N SER A 287 5.53 -9.21 7.47
CA SER A 287 5.40 -9.56 6.05
C SER A 287 5.19 -8.32 5.17
N PRO A 288 6.08 -8.06 4.19
CA PRO A 288 7.36 -8.75 3.99
C PRO A 288 8.29 -8.58 5.20
N ASP A 289 9.17 -9.56 5.44
CA ASP A 289 10.21 -9.55 6.48
C ASP A 289 11.53 -8.94 6.00
N VAL A 290 11.53 -8.36 4.80
CA VAL A 290 12.68 -7.69 4.19
C VAL A 290 12.27 -6.38 3.52
N GLY A 291 13.20 -5.44 3.43
CA GLY A 291 12.99 -4.19 2.69
C GLY A 291 14.24 -3.32 2.61
N THR A 292 14.14 -2.18 1.92
CA THR A 292 15.31 -1.38 1.59
C THR A 292 15.78 -0.55 2.78
N SER A 293 17.10 -0.30 2.88
CA SER A 293 17.71 0.58 3.91
C SER A 293 17.21 2.03 3.85
N ALA A 294 16.67 2.46 2.71
CA ALA A 294 15.96 3.74 2.58
C ALA A 294 14.64 3.80 3.38
N GLY A 295 14.09 2.66 3.80
CA GLY A 295 12.77 2.55 4.40
C GLY A 295 11.65 2.70 3.37
N GLY A 296 10.42 2.86 3.84
CA GLY A 296 9.23 3.03 2.99
C GLY A 296 8.51 1.73 2.64
N THR A 297 9.02 0.57 3.06
CA THR A 297 8.35 -0.71 2.86
C THR A 297 7.10 -0.79 3.72
N SER A 298 5.94 -1.02 3.10
CA SER A 298 4.69 -1.28 3.82
C SER A 298 4.70 -2.74 4.29
N VAL A 299 4.58 -2.96 5.60
CA VAL A 299 4.57 -4.29 6.20
C VAL A 299 3.29 -4.54 6.97
N VAL A 300 2.94 -5.82 7.05
CA VAL A 300 1.91 -6.39 7.92
C VAL A 300 2.60 -7.09 9.07
N ILE A 301 2.33 -6.66 10.30
CA ILE A 301 2.84 -7.24 11.53
C ILE A 301 1.72 -8.10 12.13
N ALA A 302 1.96 -9.40 12.21
CA ALA A 302 1.07 -10.38 12.82
C ALA A 302 1.44 -10.59 14.30
N GLY A 303 0.44 -10.85 15.13
CA GLY A 303 0.67 -11.02 16.56
C GLY A 303 -0.60 -11.16 17.38
N THR A 304 -0.52 -10.79 18.66
CA THR A 304 -1.66 -10.74 19.59
C THR A 304 -1.56 -9.53 20.51
N GLY A 305 -2.69 -9.12 21.09
CA GLY A 305 -2.71 -8.04 22.08
C GLY A 305 -2.52 -6.63 21.48
N PHE A 306 -2.72 -6.48 20.17
CA PHE A 306 -2.68 -5.17 19.52
C PHE A 306 -3.93 -4.36 19.85
N ALA A 307 -3.75 -3.08 20.14
CA ALA A 307 -4.82 -2.19 20.57
C ALA A 307 -4.64 -0.81 19.92
N SER A 308 -5.73 -0.07 19.75
CA SER A 308 -5.69 1.28 19.18
C SER A 308 -4.67 2.16 19.91
N GLY A 309 -3.89 2.93 19.15
CA GLY A 309 -2.78 3.73 19.67
C GLY A 309 -1.46 2.96 19.86
N ALA A 310 -1.36 1.72 19.39
CA ALA A 310 -0.09 0.98 19.37
C ALA A 310 0.99 1.73 18.58
N THR A 311 2.24 1.63 19.03
CA THR A 311 3.41 2.12 18.31
C THR A 311 4.30 0.96 17.89
N VAL A 312 4.99 1.10 16.76
CA VAL A 312 5.88 0.07 16.19
C VAL A 312 7.28 0.65 16.05
N ARG A 313 8.29 -0.17 16.38
CA ARG A 313 9.71 0.14 16.16
C ARG A 313 10.42 -0.98 15.42
N PHE A 314 11.34 -0.60 14.54
CA PHE A 314 12.31 -1.45 13.86
C PHE A 314 13.68 -1.17 14.49
N GLY A 315 14.13 -2.05 15.38
CA GLY A 315 15.23 -1.76 16.29
C GLY A 315 14.93 -0.51 17.14
N ALA A 316 15.78 0.51 17.04
CA ALA A 316 15.60 1.78 17.73
C ALA A 316 14.69 2.79 16.98
N SER A 317 14.43 2.57 15.69
CA SER A 317 13.76 3.51 14.81
C SER A 317 12.23 3.33 14.83
N ALA A 318 11.49 4.43 14.95
CA ALA A 318 10.02 4.39 14.95
C ALA A 318 9.46 4.23 13.53
N ALA A 319 8.46 3.36 13.38
CA ALA A 319 7.75 3.18 12.11
C ALA A 319 6.75 4.32 11.84
N ALA A 320 6.46 4.56 10.56
CA ALA A 320 5.43 5.49 10.11
C ALA A 320 4.11 4.75 9.77
N ASN A 321 3.02 5.50 9.61
CA ASN A 321 1.71 4.98 9.16
C ASN A 321 1.18 3.75 9.93
N VAL A 322 1.49 3.67 11.23
CA VAL A 322 1.07 2.55 12.07
C VAL A 322 -0.46 2.54 12.20
N THR A 323 -1.09 1.51 11.63
CA THR A 323 -2.54 1.33 11.67
C THR A 323 -2.86 -0.05 12.24
N VAL A 324 -3.64 -0.09 13.32
CA VAL A 324 -4.07 -1.35 13.94
C VAL A 324 -5.32 -1.85 13.22
N ALA A 325 -5.17 -2.86 12.38
CA ALA A 325 -6.29 -3.43 11.62
C ALA A 325 -7.16 -4.34 12.49
N SER A 326 -6.56 -5.08 13.42
CA SER A 326 -7.26 -5.92 14.40
C SER A 326 -6.38 -6.18 15.63
N ALA A 327 -6.89 -6.92 16.61
CA ALA A 327 -6.11 -7.34 17.78
C ALA A 327 -4.92 -8.25 17.46
N THR A 328 -4.83 -8.73 16.21
CA THR A 328 -3.79 -9.65 15.73
C THR A 328 -3.03 -9.14 14.50
N GLN A 329 -3.35 -7.95 13.99
CA GLN A 329 -2.72 -7.40 12.80
C GLN A 329 -2.52 -5.88 12.87
N ILE A 330 -1.30 -5.44 12.56
CA ILE A 330 -0.93 -4.02 12.36
C ILE A 330 -0.36 -3.86 10.96
N THR A 331 -0.66 -2.77 10.28
CA THR A 331 0.11 -2.31 9.12
C THR A 331 1.01 -1.15 9.53
N ALA A 332 2.24 -1.10 9.02
CA ALA A 332 3.21 -0.05 9.31
C ALA A 332 4.14 0.16 8.12
N THR A 333 4.75 1.34 8.02
CA THR A 333 5.79 1.65 7.02
C THR A 333 7.15 1.68 7.70
N THR A 334 8.11 0.94 7.15
CA THR A 334 9.47 0.84 7.71
C THR A 334 10.19 2.18 7.66
N PRO A 335 10.92 2.57 8.73
CA PRO A 335 11.81 3.73 8.69
C PRO A 335 13.08 3.41 7.89
N ALA A 336 13.83 4.44 7.51
CA ALA A 336 15.20 4.28 7.04
C ALA A 336 16.07 3.68 8.15
N HIS A 337 16.92 2.71 7.80
CA HIS A 337 17.81 2.01 8.71
C HIS A 337 19.03 1.49 7.93
N ALA A 338 20.18 1.36 8.60
CA ALA A 338 21.35 0.73 7.97
C ALA A 338 21.09 -0.76 7.64
N ASP A 339 21.85 -1.31 6.70
CA ASP A 339 21.74 -2.72 6.33
C ASP A 339 21.92 -3.66 7.53
N GLY A 340 21.11 -4.73 7.53
CA GLY A 340 21.11 -5.74 8.59
C GLY A 340 19.72 -6.05 9.13
N THR A 341 19.64 -7.12 9.91
CA THR A 341 18.40 -7.57 10.55
C THR A 341 18.16 -6.83 11.86
N VAL A 342 16.94 -6.33 12.07
CA VAL A 342 16.49 -5.71 13.31
C VAL A 342 15.23 -6.38 13.84
N ASP A 343 15.04 -6.35 15.16
CA ASP A 343 13.80 -6.80 15.77
C ASP A 343 12.69 -5.76 15.60
N VAL A 344 11.49 -6.23 15.26
CA VAL A 344 10.27 -5.43 15.24
C VAL A 344 9.54 -5.59 16.56
N THR A 345 9.31 -4.47 17.25
CA THR A 345 8.60 -4.44 18.53
C THR A 345 7.35 -3.58 18.45
N VAL A 346 6.29 -4.04 19.12
CA VAL A 346 5.02 -3.33 19.24
C VAL A 346 4.83 -2.92 20.69
N THR A 347 4.42 -1.68 20.93
CA THR A 347 4.12 -1.17 22.28
C THR A 347 2.65 -0.77 22.38
N THR A 348 1.95 -1.31 23.38
CA THR A 348 0.57 -0.95 23.76
C THR A 348 0.52 -0.55 25.23
N SER A 349 -0.68 -0.30 25.78
CA SER A 349 -0.87 -0.10 27.22
C SER A 349 -0.47 -1.32 28.06
N GLY A 350 -0.43 -2.51 27.47
CA GLY A 350 0.07 -3.73 28.11
C GLY A 350 1.60 -3.84 28.18
N GLY A 351 2.33 -2.87 27.61
CA GLY A 351 3.79 -2.85 27.54
C GLY A 351 4.31 -3.08 26.12
N THR A 352 5.62 -3.32 26.01
CA THR A 352 6.33 -3.62 24.75
C THR A 352 6.45 -5.13 24.56
N SER A 353 6.25 -5.62 23.34
CA SER A 353 6.44 -7.01 22.99
C SER A 353 7.87 -7.47 23.21
N ALA A 354 8.04 -8.75 23.56
CA ALA A 354 9.36 -9.39 23.51
C ALA A 354 9.88 -9.45 22.06
N THR A 355 11.21 -9.48 21.90
CA THR A 355 11.84 -9.76 20.61
C THR A 355 11.75 -11.26 20.30
N SER A 356 11.62 -11.60 19.03
CA SER A 356 11.55 -12.99 18.57
C SER A 356 12.10 -13.10 17.15
N ALA A 357 12.62 -14.27 16.77
CA ALA A 357 13.12 -14.49 15.41
C ALA A 357 12.04 -14.25 14.33
N ALA A 358 10.78 -14.58 14.62
CA ALA A 358 9.65 -14.32 13.71
C ALA A 358 9.25 -12.83 13.63
N GLY A 359 9.75 -12.00 14.55
CA GLY A 359 9.63 -10.55 14.52
C GLY A 359 10.82 -9.85 13.86
N GLY A 360 11.73 -10.56 13.20
CA GLY A 360 12.86 -9.96 12.50
C GLY A 360 12.43 -9.26 11.21
N PHE A 361 13.10 -8.15 10.89
CA PHE A 361 13.01 -7.49 9.58
C PHE A 361 14.42 -7.17 9.07
N THR A 362 14.73 -7.56 7.83
CA THR A 362 16.06 -7.38 7.24
C THR A 362 16.10 -6.20 6.28
N TYR A 363 16.93 -5.22 6.61
CA TYR A 363 17.26 -4.10 5.75
C TYR A 363 18.39 -4.47 4.79
N PHE A 364 18.23 -4.15 3.52
CA PHE A 364 19.28 -4.29 2.51
C PHE A 364 19.34 -3.06 1.61
N THR A 365 20.52 -2.73 1.11
CA THR A 365 20.65 -1.74 0.03
C THR A 365 20.20 -2.37 -1.28
N ALA A 366 19.21 -1.76 -1.94
CA ALA A 366 18.69 -2.27 -3.21
C ALA A 366 19.59 -1.83 -4.37
N SER A 367 20.30 -2.80 -4.98
CA SER A 367 21.15 -2.53 -6.14
C SER A 367 20.37 -2.12 -7.38
N PRO A 368 20.85 -1.12 -8.14
CA PRO A 368 20.25 -0.76 -9.41
C PRO A 368 20.30 -1.90 -10.41
N ILE A 369 19.16 -2.16 -11.06
CA ILE A 369 19.06 -3.16 -12.14
C ILE A 369 18.59 -2.46 -13.40
N VAL A 370 19.36 -2.58 -14.48
CA VAL A 370 19.00 -2.07 -15.82
C VAL A 370 18.10 -3.09 -16.51
N ASP A 371 16.87 -2.69 -16.83
CA ASP A 371 15.87 -3.51 -17.53
C ASP A 371 15.41 -2.88 -18.85
N SER A 372 15.96 -1.72 -19.20
CA SER A 372 15.68 -1.01 -20.44
C SER A 372 16.96 -0.79 -21.26
N LEU A 373 16.91 -1.15 -22.54
CA LEU A 373 17.99 -0.95 -23.50
C LEU A 373 18.07 0.49 -24.07
N ALA A 374 17.21 1.40 -23.62
CA ALA A 374 17.19 2.77 -24.11
C ALA A 374 18.34 3.63 -23.53
N ASP A 375 18.96 4.45 -24.36
CA ASP A 375 19.82 5.56 -23.91
C ASP A 375 19.03 6.87 -23.87
N GLY A 376 19.05 7.60 -22.76
CA GLY A 376 18.36 8.91 -22.69
C GLY A 376 18.44 9.61 -21.34
N VAL A 377 18.41 10.95 -21.38
CA VAL A 377 18.27 11.90 -20.25
C VAL A 377 16.81 11.88 -19.74
N PRO A 378 16.53 12.01 -18.42
CA PRO A 378 15.22 11.65 -17.89
C PRO A 378 14.07 12.57 -18.35
N ALA A 379 12.90 11.97 -18.57
CA ALA A 379 11.62 12.66 -18.67
C ALA A 379 10.73 12.46 -17.42
N ALA A 380 11.09 11.56 -16.51
CA ALA A 380 10.33 11.24 -15.30
C ALA A 380 11.24 10.66 -14.20
N PRO A 381 10.85 10.73 -12.91
CA PRO A 381 11.57 10.02 -11.85
C PRO A 381 11.40 8.51 -12.05
N LEU A 382 12.48 7.84 -12.42
CA LEU A 382 12.55 6.39 -12.60
C LEU A 382 12.99 5.73 -11.28
N ASN A 383 12.34 4.62 -10.92
CA ASN A 383 12.70 3.84 -9.74
C ASN A 383 13.60 2.69 -10.16
N CYS A 384 14.92 2.91 -10.07
CA CYS A 384 15.94 1.93 -10.44
C CYS A 384 16.19 0.85 -9.37
N ALA A 385 15.41 0.80 -8.28
CA ALA A 385 15.63 -0.17 -7.20
C ALA A 385 15.06 -1.56 -7.51
N ALA A 386 15.77 -2.60 -7.07
CA ALA A 386 15.33 -4.00 -7.14
C ALA A 386 13.86 -4.19 -6.69
N GLY A 387 13.08 -4.95 -7.47
CA GLY A 387 11.72 -5.36 -7.12
C GLY A 387 10.61 -4.34 -7.44
N HIS A 388 10.89 -3.27 -8.19
CA HIS A 388 9.86 -2.32 -8.64
C HIS A 388 9.56 -2.48 -10.13
N ALA A 389 8.27 -2.44 -10.51
CA ALA A 389 7.85 -2.34 -11.90
C ALA A 389 8.13 -0.90 -12.41
N GLY A 390 9.17 -0.73 -13.23
CA GLY A 390 9.53 0.55 -13.84
C GLY A 390 10.78 0.41 -14.74
N THR A 391 10.89 1.22 -15.78
CA THR A 391 11.97 1.12 -16.79
C THR A 391 13.26 1.81 -16.33
N CYS A 392 14.23 1.08 -15.77
CA CYS A 392 15.54 1.64 -15.43
C CYS A 392 16.54 1.51 -16.60
N ARG A 393 17.09 2.65 -17.02
CA ARG A 393 18.13 2.73 -18.06
C ARG A 393 19.51 2.80 -17.44
N LEU A 394 20.54 2.49 -18.22
CA LEU A 394 21.92 2.44 -17.71
C LEU A 394 22.40 3.77 -17.11
N ARG A 395 22.12 4.91 -17.74
CA ARG A 395 22.51 6.22 -17.18
C ARG A 395 21.80 6.53 -15.87
N ASP A 396 20.53 6.15 -15.75
CA ASP A 396 19.76 6.35 -14.55
C ASP A 396 20.27 5.45 -13.42
N ALA A 397 20.63 4.20 -13.74
CA ALA A 397 21.27 3.28 -12.81
C ALA A 397 22.62 3.82 -12.31
N ILE A 398 23.48 4.34 -13.20
CA ILE A 398 24.76 4.95 -12.83
C ILE A 398 24.57 6.18 -11.94
N ALA A 399 23.53 6.99 -12.20
CA ALA A 399 23.21 8.16 -11.39
C ALA A 399 22.61 7.80 -10.02
N ALA A 400 21.84 6.71 -9.94
CA ALA A 400 21.22 6.24 -8.71
C ALA A 400 22.19 5.47 -7.80
N ALA A 401 23.17 4.78 -8.39
CA ALA A 401 24.12 3.94 -7.68
C ALA A 401 24.94 4.73 -6.64
N GLN A 402 25.07 4.14 -5.46
CA GLN A 402 25.95 4.65 -4.41
C GLN A 402 27.40 4.21 -4.65
N ALA A 403 28.35 4.91 -4.03
CA ALA A 403 29.75 4.54 -4.14
C ALA A 403 30.01 3.15 -3.52
N GLY A 404 30.62 2.25 -4.27
CA GLY A 404 30.90 0.86 -3.93
C GLY A 404 29.82 -0.13 -4.40
N GLU A 405 28.71 0.35 -4.96
CA GLU A 405 27.60 -0.49 -5.40
C GLU A 405 27.84 -1.13 -6.78
N ALA A 406 27.25 -2.30 -7.01
CA ALA A 406 27.22 -2.96 -8.31
C ALA A 406 25.85 -2.75 -9.00
N ILE A 407 25.90 -2.41 -10.27
CA ILE A 407 24.74 -2.26 -11.15
C ILE A 407 24.60 -3.55 -11.96
N GLY A 408 23.44 -4.19 -11.82
CA GLY A 408 23.08 -5.39 -12.57
C GLY A 408 22.30 -5.08 -13.85
N PHE A 409 22.13 -6.09 -14.68
CA PHE A 409 21.27 -6.06 -15.86
C PHE A 409 20.26 -7.21 -15.77
N ALA A 410 19.05 -7.00 -16.30
CA ALA A 410 17.98 -8.01 -16.33
C ALA A 410 17.54 -8.38 -17.76
N VAL A 411 18.16 -7.77 -18.77
CA VAL A 411 17.79 -7.95 -20.19
C VAL A 411 19.03 -8.05 -21.07
N ASP A 412 18.95 -8.89 -22.09
CA ASP A 412 19.95 -8.96 -23.16
C ASP A 412 19.74 -7.83 -24.17
N GLY A 413 20.82 -7.42 -24.85
CA GLY A 413 20.71 -6.55 -26.01
C GLY A 413 21.76 -5.44 -26.08
N THR A 414 21.55 -4.52 -27.02
CA THR A 414 22.47 -3.40 -27.29
C THR A 414 21.90 -2.09 -26.77
N ILE A 415 22.68 -1.39 -25.94
CA ILE A 415 22.48 -0.01 -25.53
C ILE A 415 23.32 0.87 -26.45
N ALA A 416 22.65 1.53 -27.41
CA ALA A 416 23.29 2.45 -28.34
C ALA A 416 23.38 3.86 -27.73
N LEU A 417 24.58 4.40 -27.60
CA LEU A 417 24.82 5.69 -26.95
C LEU A 417 24.53 6.88 -27.88
N ALA A 418 23.76 7.83 -27.39
CA ALA A 418 23.39 9.08 -28.05
C ALA A 418 24.18 10.25 -27.44
N GLY A 419 25.33 10.59 -28.05
CA GLY A 419 25.94 11.91 -27.95
C GLY A 419 26.96 12.16 -26.83
N ALA A 420 26.99 11.37 -25.75
CA ALA A 420 28.01 11.52 -24.69
C ALA A 420 28.50 10.17 -24.15
N PRO A 421 29.71 10.10 -23.57
CA PRO A 421 30.17 8.90 -22.87
C PRO A 421 29.32 8.57 -21.64
N LEU A 422 29.35 7.30 -21.22
CA LEU A 422 28.97 6.90 -19.87
C LEU A 422 30.11 7.30 -18.92
N VAL A 423 29.87 8.33 -18.12
CA VAL A 423 30.87 8.83 -17.17
C VAL A 423 30.68 8.11 -15.84
N LEU A 424 31.72 7.45 -15.36
CA LEU A 424 31.80 6.92 -14.00
C LEU A 424 32.61 7.90 -13.16
N ASP A 425 31.89 8.73 -12.41
CA ASP A 425 32.37 9.81 -11.55
C ASP A 425 32.44 9.41 -10.06
N ARG A 426 31.99 8.20 -9.73
CA ARG A 426 32.04 7.58 -8.41
C ARG A 426 32.34 6.08 -8.56
N SER A 427 32.91 5.47 -7.52
CA SER A 427 33.28 4.04 -7.56
C SER A 427 32.02 3.18 -7.69
N VAL A 428 31.86 2.48 -8.81
CA VAL A 428 30.71 1.58 -9.08
C VAL A 428 31.15 0.37 -9.88
N GLY A 429 30.46 -0.73 -9.69
CA GLY A 429 30.56 -1.94 -10.52
C GLY A 429 29.45 -1.96 -11.57
N LEU A 430 29.74 -2.42 -12.78
CA LEU A 430 28.77 -2.81 -13.79
C LEU A 430 28.98 -4.28 -14.09
N ASP A 431 27.92 -5.07 -13.97
CA ASP A 431 28.02 -6.52 -14.07
C ASP A 431 26.80 -7.06 -14.84
N ALA A 432 27.05 -7.60 -16.03
CA ALA A 432 25.99 -8.09 -16.91
C ALA A 432 25.27 -9.38 -16.43
N GLY A 433 25.65 -9.97 -15.29
CA GLY A 433 25.33 -11.36 -14.96
C GLY A 433 25.50 -12.35 -16.13
N GLN A 434 24.45 -13.12 -16.39
CA GLN A 434 24.37 -14.04 -17.52
C GLN A 434 23.91 -13.36 -18.82
N HIS A 435 23.66 -12.05 -18.79
CA HIS A 435 23.08 -11.33 -19.92
C HIS A 435 24.14 -10.92 -20.95
N ALA A 436 23.80 -11.11 -22.22
CA ALA A 436 24.58 -10.65 -23.37
C ALA A 436 24.30 -9.16 -23.62
N VAL A 437 24.99 -8.29 -22.87
CA VAL A 437 24.81 -6.84 -22.95
C VAL A 437 25.93 -6.19 -23.75
N THR A 438 25.53 -5.37 -24.71
CA THR A 438 26.45 -4.58 -25.54
C THR A 438 26.26 -3.09 -25.34
N ILE A 439 27.35 -2.37 -25.04
CA ILE A 439 27.42 -0.92 -25.05
C ILE A 439 28.02 -0.48 -26.39
N ASP A 440 27.21 0.18 -27.21
CA ASP A 440 27.57 0.58 -28.57
C ASP A 440 27.73 2.10 -28.66
N GLY A 441 28.94 2.58 -28.93
CA GLY A 441 29.26 4.01 -29.08
C GLY A 441 28.77 4.64 -30.40
N GLY A 442 28.13 3.85 -31.29
CA GLY A 442 27.49 4.33 -32.52
C GLY A 442 28.43 4.99 -33.52
N GLY A 443 29.74 4.72 -33.44
CA GLY A 443 30.80 5.32 -34.24
C GLY A 443 31.07 6.80 -33.95
N SER A 444 30.48 7.36 -32.89
CA SER A 444 30.44 8.82 -32.68
C SER A 444 30.94 9.26 -31.30
N VAL A 445 30.90 8.38 -30.30
CA VAL A 445 31.26 8.72 -28.92
C VAL A 445 32.19 7.70 -28.29
N THR A 446 33.03 8.16 -27.37
CA THR A 446 33.69 7.27 -26.41
C THR A 446 32.64 6.58 -25.56
N ALA A 447 32.71 5.25 -25.41
CA ALA A 447 31.66 4.52 -24.69
C ALA A 447 31.71 4.79 -23.18
N PHE A 448 32.89 4.63 -22.56
CA PHE A 448 33.08 4.89 -21.13
C PHE A 448 34.18 5.92 -20.86
N LYS A 449 33.93 6.78 -19.87
CA LYS A 449 34.93 7.64 -19.26
C LYS A 449 34.99 7.36 -17.76
N ILE A 450 36.16 7.03 -17.25
CA ILE A 450 36.40 6.83 -15.81
C ILE A 450 37.16 8.03 -15.28
N ASP A 451 36.60 8.73 -14.30
CA ASP A 451 37.24 9.90 -13.72
C ASP A 451 38.38 9.53 -12.75
N ALA A 452 39.31 10.47 -12.54
CA ALA A 452 40.43 10.26 -11.64
C ALA A 452 39.98 10.09 -10.18
N GLY A 453 40.60 9.15 -9.47
CA GLY A 453 40.25 8.81 -8.08
C GLY A 453 39.02 7.91 -7.91
N VAL A 454 38.43 7.44 -9.02
CA VAL A 454 37.33 6.47 -9.04
C VAL A 454 37.89 5.05 -9.19
N THR A 455 37.32 4.10 -8.44
CA THR A 455 37.55 2.66 -8.65
C THR A 455 36.33 2.05 -9.33
N ALA A 456 36.48 1.64 -10.59
CA ALA A 456 35.42 1.06 -11.40
C ALA A 456 35.70 -0.41 -11.73
N ARG A 457 34.64 -1.22 -11.76
CA ARG A 457 34.69 -2.61 -12.22
C ARG A 457 33.66 -2.81 -13.31
N ILE A 458 34.06 -3.33 -14.46
CA ILE A 458 33.14 -3.64 -15.56
C ILE A 458 33.31 -5.11 -15.93
N GLU A 459 32.20 -5.84 -15.92
CA GLU A 459 32.23 -7.28 -16.14
C GLU A 459 31.21 -7.75 -17.17
N ARG A 460 31.66 -8.69 -18.01
CA ARG A 460 30.80 -9.42 -18.94
C ARG A 460 30.01 -8.51 -19.89
N LEU A 461 30.56 -7.35 -20.22
CA LEU A 461 30.03 -6.42 -21.22
C LEU A 461 30.81 -6.48 -22.53
N THR A 462 30.09 -6.35 -23.63
CA THR A 462 30.69 -6.03 -24.94
C THR A 462 30.68 -4.52 -25.14
N ILE A 463 31.82 -3.92 -25.47
CA ILE A 463 32.01 -2.47 -25.67
C ILE A 463 32.52 -2.26 -27.09
N ARG A 464 31.70 -1.65 -27.95
CA ARG A 464 32.01 -1.58 -29.38
C ARG A 464 31.64 -0.29 -30.07
N ASN A 465 32.23 -0.11 -31.26
CA ASN A 465 32.01 1.02 -32.17
C ASN A 465 32.14 2.39 -31.49
N GLY A 466 32.94 2.51 -30.44
CA GLY A 466 33.26 3.80 -29.85
C GLY A 466 34.18 4.60 -30.76
N ASN A 467 34.03 5.92 -30.74
CA ASN A 467 34.90 6.83 -31.47
C ASN A 467 35.38 7.95 -30.56
N ALA A 468 36.70 8.12 -30.48
CA ALA A 468 37.33 9.03 -29.53
C ALA A 468 36.74 10.45 -29.62
N SER A 469 36.01 10.83 -28.57
CA SER A 469 35.49 12.18 -28.36
C SER A 469 36.20 12.91 -27.22
N GLN A 470 37.02 12.20 -26.44
CA GLN A 470 37.72 12.72 -25.27
C GLN A 470 39.11 13.25 -25.61
N ALA A 471 39.48 14.40 -25.06
CA ALA A 471 40.80 14.98 -25.24
C ALA A 471 41.84 14.29 -24.33
N CYS A 472 42.96 13.85 -24.90
CA CYS A 472 44.14 13.43 -24.16
C CYS A 472 45.13 14.60 -23.92
N ALA A 473 46.21 14.34 -23.17
CA ALA A 473 47.15 15.34 -22.66
C ALA A 473 47.86 16.12 -23.78
N THR A 474 47.90 15.55 -24.99
CA THR A 474 48.43 16.19 -26.19
C THR A 474 47.42 17.13 -26.87
N GLY A 475 46.21 17.29 -26.31
CA GLY A 475 45.11 18.05 -26.91
C GLY A 475 44.40 17.35 -28.08
N ARG A 476 44.76 16.10 -28.38
CA ARG A 476 44.17 15.27 -29.46
C ARG A 476 43.07 14.35 -28.91
N ARG A 477 42.29 13.68 -29.78
CA ARG A 477 41.26 12.75 -29.31
C ARG A 477 41.80 11.34 -29.06
N CYS A 478 41.52 10.79 -27.89
CA CYS A 478 41.95 9.46 -27.45
C CYS A 478 40.78 8.69 -26.79
N GLY A 479 40.95 7.38 -26.58
CA GLY A 479 39.98 6.55 -25.86
C GLY A 479 38.71 6.32 -26.68
N GLY A 480 38.81 5.52 -27.74
CA GLY A 480 37.67 5.23 -28.62
C GLY A 480 36.58 4.42 -27.90
N GLY A 481 36.92 3.28 -27.31
CA GLY A 481 36.02 2.50 -26.48
C GLY A 481 35.97 3.05 -25.05
N ILE A 482 37.12 3.04 -24.38
CA ILE A 482 37.25 3.44 -22.98
C ILE A 482 38.36 4.49 -22.82
N HIS A 483 38.03 5.58 -22.11
CA HIS A 483 39.00 6.54 -21.59
C HIS A 483 39.06 6.41 -20.06
N ASN A 484 40.19 5.95 -19.51
CA ASN A 484 40.38 5.71 -18.09
C ASN A 484 41.40 6.68 -17.47
N ASP A 485 40.96 7.57 -16.57
CA ASP A 485 41.84 8.37 -15.71
C ASP A 485 41.87 7.84 -14.24
N GLY A 486 41.09 6.80 -13.91
CA GLY A 486 40.99 6.19 -12.57
C GLY A 486 41.51 4.74 -12.48
N ASP A 487 41.03 3.97 -11.49
CA ASP A 487 41.38 2.56 -11.29
C ASP A 487 40.28 1.66 -11.89
N LEU A 488 40.58 1.01 -13.00
CA LEU A 488 39.62 0.22 -13.78
C LEU A 488 39.99 -1.26 -13.78
N THR A 489 39.08 -2.11 -13.31
CA THR A 489 39.14 -3.56 -13.54
C THR A 489 38.12 -3.95 -14.61
N LEU A 490 38.57 -4.65 -15.64
CA LEU A 490 37.73 -5.28 -16.65
C LEU A 490 37.88 -6.80 -16.56
N SER A 491 36.75 -7.51 -16.52
CA SER A 491 36.72 -8.97 -16.34
C SER A 491 35.69 -9.63 -17.25
N GLY A 492 36.12 -10.61 -18.06
CA GLY A 492 35.21 -11.28 -18.98
C GLY A 492 34.60 -10.33 -20.03
N VAL A 493 35.27 -9.22 -20.37
CA VAL A 493 34.73 -8.22 -21.31
C VAL A 493 35.28 -8.40 -22.72
N THR A 494 34.55 -7.85 -23.69
CA THR A 494 35.04 -7.70 -25.06
C THR A 494 35.04 -6.24 -25.47
N VAL A 495 36.20 -5.68 -25.83
CA VAL A 495 36.35 -4.30 -26.34
C VAL A 495 36.73 -4.36 -27.81
N SER A 496 35.81 -4.00 -28.72
CA SER A 496 36.02 -4.27 -30.15
C SER A 496 35.52 -3.22 -31.13
N GLY A 497 36.19 -3.08 -32.27
CA GLY A 497 35.71 -2.21 -33.36
C GLY A 497 35.71 -0.72 -33.02
N ASN A 498 36.45 -0.31 -32.00
CA ASN A 498 36.52 1.08 -31.58
C ASN A 498 37.62 1.83 -32.34
N VAL A 499 37.44 3.13 -32.55
CA VAL A 499 38.36 3.98 -33.32
C VAL A 499 38.81 5.17 -32.49
N ALA A 500 40.08 5.56 -32.60
CA ALA A 500 40.57 6.83 -32.06
C ALA A 500 41.35 7.63 -33.11
N GLU A 501 41.39 8.94 -32.92
CA GLU A 501 42.22 9.81 -33.73
C GLU A 501 43.70 9.53 -33.47
N TYR A 502 44.13 9.57 -32.19
CA TYR A 502 45.55 9.54 -31.85
C TYR A 502 46.01 8.35 -31.00
N ALA A 503 45.30 7.98 -29.93
CA ALA A 503 45.75 6.89 -29.08
C ALA A 503 44.65 6.16 -28.32
N GLY A 504 44.87 4.87 -28.06
CA GLY A 504 43.99 4.01 -27.27
C GLY A 504 42.63 3.88 -27.93
N ALA A 505 42.57 3.29 -29.13
CA ALA A 505 41.30 3.14 -29.82
C ALA A 505 40.35 2.21 -29.08
N GLY A 506 40.84 1.05 -28.59
CA GLY A 506 40.11 0.24 -27.63
C GLY A 506 40.07 0.92 -26.26
N ILE A 507 41.24 1.04 -25.63
CA ILE A 507 41.39 1.54 -24.27
C ILE A 507 42.54 2.54 -24.20
N TYR A 508 42.27 3.73 -23.70
CA TYR A 508 43.28 4.71 -23.29
C TYR A 508 43.29 4.79 -21.76
N SER A 509 44.41 4.47 -21.11
CA SER A 509 44.51 4.47 -19.65
C SER A 509 45.64 5.37 -19.14
N ARG A 510 45.32 6.32 -18.26
CA ARG A 510 46.28 7.05 -17.41
C ARG A 510 46.32 6.59 -15.97
N GLY A 511 45.21 6.06 -15.46
CA GLY A 511 45.18 5.41 -14.15
C GLY A 511 45.50 3.92 -14.26
N ALA A 512 45.21 3.15 -13.21
CA ALA A 512 45.45 1.71 -13.21
C ALA A 512 44.41 0.98 -14.07
N LEU A 513 44.87 0.05 -14.92
CA LEU A 513 44.04 -0.85 -15.69
C LEU A 513 44.40 -2.29 -15.35
N ARG A 514 43.40 -3.08 -14.95
CA ARG A 514 43.53 -4.53 -14.83
C ARG A 514 42.56 -5.22 -15.78
N LEU A 515 43.08 -6.10 -16.61
CA LEU A 515 42.34 -6.83 -17.64
C LEU A 515 42.44 -8.33 -17.37
N VAL A 516 41.30 -8.99 -17.15
CA VAL A 516 41.23 -10.41 -16.75
C VAL A 516 40.26 -11.14 -17.66
N ASN A 517 40.65 -12.29 -18.23
CA ASN A 517 39.77 -13.11 -19.08
C ASN A 517 39.05 -12.29 -20.16
N SER A 518 39.72 -11.31 -20.76
CA SER A 518 39.06 -10.31 -21.60
C SER A 518 39.68 -10.27 -23.00
N THR A 519 38.87 -9.88 -23.97
CA THR A 519 39.26 -9.78 -25.38
C THR A 519 39.25 -8.32 -25.82
N VAL A 520 40.36 -7.82 -26.38
CA VAL A 520 40.46 -6.50 -26.99
C VAL A 520 40.80 -6.70 -28.47
N SER A 521 39.85 -6.48 -29.38
CA SER A 521 40.02 -6.90 -30.77
C SER A 521 39.49 -5.94 -31.82
N GLY A 522 40.18 -5.78 -32.96
CA GLY A 522 39.64 -5.00 -34.08
C GLY A 522 39.56 -3.50 -33.83
N ASN A 523 40.35 -2.94 -32.89
CA ASN A 523 40.34 -1.51 -32.59
C ASN A 523 41.45 -0.78 -33.37
N ALA A 524 41.18 0.42 -33.88
CA ALA A 524 42.07 1.09 -34.82
C ALA A 524 42.30 2.58 -34.53
N VAL A 525 43.56 3.02 -34.63
CA VAL A 525 43.92 4.45 -34.60
C VAL A 525 44.11 4.97 -36.03
N GLY A 526 43.46 6.08 -36.35
CA GLY A 526 43.47 6.66 -37.70
C GLY A 526 44.70 7.51 -38.04
N ALA A 527 45.36 8.13 -37.05
CA ALA A 527 46.54 8.97 -37.31
C ALA A 527 47.79 8.17 -37.66
N ALA A 528 48.58 8.69 -38.60
CA ALA A 528 49.85 8.08 -39.03
C ALA A 528 50.95 8.06 -37.95
N ASP A 529 50.84 8.92 -36.93
CA ASP A 529 51.70 8.93 -35.74
C ASP A 529 50.99 8.37 -34.50
N GLY A 530 49.82 7.76 -34.70
CA GLY A 530 48.98 7.23 -33.64
C GLY A 530 49.56 5.97 -33.01
N SER A 531 49.16 5.68 -31.77
CA SER A 531 49.72 4.53 -31.01
C SER A 531 48.68 3.86 -30.12
N GLY A 532 48.85 2.56 -29.84
CA GLY A 532 47.94 1.83 -28.95
C GLY A 532 46.58 1.61 -29.62
N GLY A 533 46.53 0.78 -30.66
CA GLY A 533 45.26 0.42 -31.32
C GLY A 533 44.32 -0.25 -30.33
N GLY A 534 44.78 -1.32 -29.69
CA GLY A 534 44.06 -1.99 -28.62
C GLY A 534 44.13 -1.17 -27.34
N ILE A 535 45.32 -1.06 -26.76
CA ILE A 535 45.56 -0.44 -25.46
C ILE A 535 46.69 0.57 -25.57
N TYR A 536 46.44 1.80 -25.10
CA TYR A 536 47.47 2.78 -24.81
C TYR A 536 47.55 2.99 -23.29
N ASN A 537 48.69 2.62 -22.70
CA ASN A 537 48.97 2.80 -21.29
C ASN A 537 49.90 4.00 -21.05
N ALA A 538 49.46 4.92 -20.20
CA ALA A 538 50.23 6.01 -19.60
C ALA A 538 50.18 5.99 -18.06
N GLY A 539 49.56 4.96 -17.47
CA GLY A 539 49.53 4.66 -16.04
C GLY A 539 50.14 3.28 -15.79
N THR A 540 49.43 2.41 -15.05
CA THR A 540 49.82 1.01 -14.88
C THR A 540 48.83 0.07 -15.57
N VAL A 541 49.31 -0.99 -16.22
CA VAL A 541 48.48 -2.03 -16.83
C VAL A 541 48.88 -3.44 -16.38
N GLN A 542 47.89 -4.25 -16.02
CA GLN A 542 48.05 -5.67 -15.71
C GLN A 542 47.12 -6.47 -16.62
N LEU A 543 47.67 -7.33 -17.46
CA LEU A 543 46.90 -8.24 -18.31
C LEU A 543 47.13 -9.67 -17.84
N SER A 544 46.05 -10.37 -17.53
CA SER A 544 46.09 -11.77 -17.14
C SER A 544 45.07 -12.56 -17.95
N ASN A 545 45.48 -13.70 -18.51
CA ASN A 545 44.57 -14.61 -19.18
C ASN A 545 43.73 -13.87 -20.24
N SER A 546 44.34 -13.01 -21.06
CA SER A 546 43.61 -12.08 -21.93
C SER A 546 44.16 -12.07 -23.36
N THR A 547 43.31 -11.68 -24.31
CA THR A 547 43.66 -11.67 -25.74
C THR A 547 43.55 -10.26 -26.31
N VAL A 548 44.64 -9.72 -26.84
CA VAL A 548 44.72 -8.42 -27.52
C VAL A 548 45.09 -8.66 -28.99
N TRP A 549 44.10 -8.78 -29.85
CA TRP A 549 44.27 -9.32 -31.22
C TRP A 549 43.73 -8.39 -32.30
N GLU A 550 44.29 -8.39 -33.51
CA GLU A 550 43.72 -7.65 -34.67
C GLU A 550 43.51 -6.15 -34.43
N ASN A 551 44.37 -5.51 -33.63
CA ASN A 551 44.30 -4.07 -33.39
C ASN A 551 45.32 -3.32 -34.26
N ALA A 552 45.00 -2.08 -34.65
CA ALA A 552 45.76 -1.32 -35.64
C ALA A 552 46.22 0.05 -35.12
N ALA A 553 47.51 0.34 -35.22
CA ALA A 553 48.10 1.67 -34.99
C ALA A 553 49.50 1.76 -35.62
N ALA A 554 50.08 2.96 -35.76
CA ALA A 554 51.44 3.07 -36.30
C ALA A 554 52.52 2.53 -35.34
N SER A 555 52.23 2.49 -34.03
CA SER A 555 53.13 1.93 -33.01
C SER A 555 52.34 1.30 -31.87
N GLY A 556 52.65 0.04 -31.52
CA GLY A 556 51.89 -0.70 -30.51
C GLY A 556 50.44 -0.90 -30.95
N GLY A 557 50.22 -1.59 -32.06
CA GLY A 557 48.90 -1.94 -32.56
C GLY A 557 48.06 -2.63 -31.50
N GLY A 558 48.63 -3.60 -30.78
CA GLY A 558 47.99 -4.27 -29.65
C GLY A 558 48.14 -3.46 -28.36
N LEU A 559 49.38 -3.33 -27.87
CA LEU A 559 49.71 -2.64 -26.63
C LEU A 559 50.81 -1.59 -26.83
N ARG A 560 50.50 -0.34 -26.53
CA ARG A 560 51.50 0.72 -26.36
C ARG A 560 51.67 1.03 -24.87
N ASN A 561 52.83 0.71 -24.30
CA ASN A 561 53.24 1.20 -23.00
C ASN A 561 54.09 2.47 -23.16
N ALA A 562 53.58 3.62 -22.70
CA ALA A 562 54.33 4.87 -22.68
C ALA A 562 55.19 5.04 -21.40
N GLY A 563 54.96 4.19 -20.38
CA GLY A 563 55.72 4.16 -19.12
C GLY A 563 56.99 3.30 -19.17
N GLY A 564 57.57 3.04 -18.00
CA GLY A 564 58.70 2.13 -17.80
C GLY A 564 58.30 0.65 -17.74
N SER A 565 59.28 -0.26 -17.63
CA SER A 565 59.04 -1.71 -17.63
C SER A 565 58.26 -2.27 -16.42
N GLY A 566 58.04 -1.45 -15.37
CA GLY A 566 57.19 -1.79 -14.22
C GLY A 566 55.74 -1.34 -14.35
N ASP A 567 55.43 -0.60 -15.42
CA ASP A 567 54.11 0.00 -15.63
C ASP A 567 53.20 -0.89 -16.49
N ALA A 568 53.72 -1.97 -17.05
CA ALA A 568 52.95 -2.99 -17.75
C ALA A 568 53.41 -4.38 -17.31
N SER A 569 52.48 -5.28 -16.97
CA SER A 569 52.78 -6.67 -16.64
C SER A 569 51.78 -7.62 -17.27
N LEU A 570 52.28 -8.70 -17.86
CA LEU A 570 51.49 -9.65 -18.64
C LEU A 570 51.75 -11.07 -18.13
N VAL A 571 50.68 -11.84 -17.98
CA VAL A 571 50.73 -13.30 -17.72
C VAL A 571 49.65 -13.99 -18.55
N ASN A 572 49.96 -15.16 -19.12
CA ASN A 572 49.03 -15.96 -19.93
C ASN A 572 48.28 -15.13 -20.98
N THR A 573 48.95 -14.17 -21.61
CA THR A 573 48.32 -13.15 -22.47
C THR A 573 48.82 -13.26 -23.90
N ILE A 574 47.90 -13.12 -24.86
CA ILE A 574 48.20 -13.04 -26.29
C ILE A 574 48.15 -11.59 -26.75
N VAL A 575 49.18 -11.11 -27.45
CA VAL A 575 49.19 -9.79 -28.11
C VAL A 575 49.65 -9.95 -29.55
N GLY A 576 48.80 -9.68 -30.54
CA GLY A 576 49.21 -9.86 -31.95
C GLY A 576 48.13 -9.59 -32.99
N GLY A 577 48.30 -10.13 -34.19
CA GLY A 577 47.38 -10.01 -35.31
C GLY A 577 47.29 -8.58 -35.86
N THR A 578 48.23 -7.71 -35.52
CA THR A 578 48.09 -6.27 -35.74
C THR A 578 48.24 -5.88 -37.20
N SER A 579 47.28 -5.14 -37.74
CA SER A 579 47.40 -4.56 -39.08
C SER A 579 48.02 -3.16 -38.99
N GLY A 580 49.34 -3.08 -39.15
CA GLY A 580 50.12 -1.85 -39.02
C GLY A 580 50.77 -1.69 -37.64
N GLY A 581 51.98 -1.13 -37.64
CA GLY A 581 52.82 -1.00 -36.44
C GLY A 581 53.29 -2.35 -35.90
N SER A 582 53.86 -2.31 -34.70
CA SER A 582 54.27 -3.50 -33.93
C SER A 582 53.19 -3.95 -32.94
N ALA A 583 53.08 -5.23 -32.60
CA ALA A 583 52.13 -5.75 -31.62
C ALA A 583 52.26 -5.04 -30.26
N CYS A 584 53.50 -4.93 -29.75
CA CYS A 584 53.85 -4.14 -28.59
C CYS A 584 54.77 -2.98 -28.96
N ALA A 585 54.67 -1.89 -28.20
CA ALA A 585 55.66 -0.82 -28.19
C ALA A 585 55.87 -0.31 -26.77
N GLY A 586 57.13 -0.14 -26.37
CA GLY A 586 57.52 0.08 -24.97
C GLY A 586 57.71 -1.24 -24.21
N ALA A 587 58.42 -1.19 -23.09
CA ALA A 587 58.74 -2.38 -22.31
C ALA A 587 57.54 -2.87 -21.50
N ALA A 588 57.36 -4.19 -21.37
CA ALA A 588 56.39 -4.80 -20.48
C ALA A 588 57.06 -5.95 -19.71
N ALA A 589 56.70 -6.11 -18.43
CA ALA A 589 57.17 -7.21 -17.61
C ALA A 589 56.50 -8.52 -18.04
N ASP A 590 57.33 -9.47 -18.48
CA ASP A 590 56.93 -10.83 -18.85
C ASP A 590 56.88 -11.71 -17.60
N LEU A 591 55.67 -12.00 -17.12
CA LEU A 591 55.45 -12.88 -15.96
C LEU A 591 55.23 -14.36 -16.36
N GLY A 592 55.34 -14.70 -17.64
CA GLY A 592 55.24 -16.07 -18.16
C GLY A 592 53.93 -16.42 -18.87
N GLY A 593 53.98 -17.41 -19.76
CA GLY A 593 52.83 -17.89 -20.54
C GLY A 593 52.35 -16.92 -21.63
N ASN A 594 53.14 -15.92 -21.99
CA ASN A 594 52.73 -14.88 -22.93
C ASN A 594 53.15 -15.20 -24.37
N LEU A 595 52.35 -14.72 -25.32
CA LEU A 595 52.57 -14.92 -26.75
C LEU A 595 52.42 -13.61 -27.54
N ASP A 596 53.34 -13.37 -28.48
CA ASP A 596 53.18 -12.38 -29.55
C ASP A 596 53.63 -12.92 -30.91
N ASP A 597 53.08 -12.38 -32.00
CA ASP A 597 53.26 -12.91 -33.36
C ASP A 597 54.40 -12.27 -34.17
N ASP A 598 54.83 -11.07 -33.80
CA ASP A 598 55.78 -10.27 -34.60
C ASP A 598 57.14 -10.01 -33.93
N GLY A 599 57.35 -10.53 -32.72
CA GLY A 599 58.59 -10.41 -31.96
C GLY A 599 58.71 -9.11 -31.16
N SER A 600 57.73 -8.21 -31.24
CA SER A 600 57.88 -6.84 -30.76
C SER A 600 57.68 -6.67 -29.26
N CYS A 601 57.03 -7.63 -28.59
CA CYS A 601 56.87 -7.61 -27.14
C CYS A 601 58.12 -8.08 -26.39
N GLY A 602 59.04 -8.77 -27.08
CA GLY A 602 60.33 -9.19 -26.50
C GLY A 602 60.18 -10.22 -25.39
N PHE A 603 59.12 -11.02 -25.41
CA PHE A 603 58.89 -12.07 -24.43
C PHE A 603 59.99 -13.12 -24.45
N LEU A 604 60.32 -13.67 -23.28
CA LEU A 604 61.49 -14.51 -23.10
C LEU A 604 61.11 -15.97 -22.84
N ALA A 605 61.71 -16.88 -23.60
CA ALA A 605 61.53 -18.32 -23.43
C ALA A 605 61.85 -18.83 -22.00
N VAL A 606 62.75 -18.16 -21.29
CA VAL A 606 63.11 -18.52 -19.90
C VAL A 606 61.95 -18.36 -18.92
N ASN A 607 60.93 -17.57 -19.26
CA ASN A 607 59.72 -17.38 -18.46
C ASN A 607 58.56 -18.28 -18.94
N GLY A 608 58.78 -19.17 -19.92
CA GLY A 608 57.70 -19.92 -20.55
C GLY A 608 56.82 -19.05 -21.47
N SER A 609 57.40 -18.01 -22.07
CA SER A 609 56.73 -17.11 -23.02
C SER A 609 57.41 -17.19 -24.40
N ALA A 610 56.71 -16.83 -25.47
CA ALA A 610 57.29 -16.79 -26.82
C ALA A 610 56.95 -15.50 -27.57
N SER A 611 57.94 -15.01 -28.31
CA SER A 611 57.85 -13.81 -29.14
C SER A 611 58.11 -14.19 -30.59
N GLY A 612 57.34 -13.63 -31.53
CA GLY A 612 57.38 -14.02 -32.95
C GLY A 612 56.78 -15.41 -33.22
N ALA A 613 55.78 -15.80 -32.44
CA ALA A 613 55.12 -17.10 -32.50
C ALA A 613 54.05 -17.16 -33.60
N ALA A 614 53.85 -18.34 -34.20
CA ALA A 614 52.77 -18.55 -35.17
C ALA A 614 51.44 -18.75 -34.45
N ILE A 615 50.80 -17.64 -34.07
CA ILE A 615 49.52 -17.63 -33.35
C ILE A 615 48.38 -17.61 -34.38
N ASP A 616 47.49 -18.59 -34.30
CA ASP A 616 46.30 -18.68 -35.16
C ASP A 616 45.04 -18.60 -34.29
N LEU A 617 44.25 -17.54 -34.44
CA LEU A 617 42.98 -17.35 -33.74
C LEU A 617 41.87 -17.24 -34.77
N GLY A 618 40.73 -17.90 -34.49
CA GLY A 618 39.52 -17.74 -35.26
C GLY A 618 38.89 -16.34 -35.11
N PRO A 619 37.88 -16.00 -35.94
CA PRO A 619 37.25 -14.70 -35.90
C PRO A 619 36.56 -14.42 -34.57
N LEU A 620 36.52 -13.15 -34.16
CA LEU A 620 35.75 -12.69 -33.01
C LEU A 620 34.25 -12.94 -33.25
N ARG A 621 33.63 -13.80 -32.43
CA ARG A 621 32.21 -14.14 -32.52
C ARG A 621 31.68 -14.65 -31.18
N ASN A 622 30.37 -14.89 -31.09
CA ASN A 622 29.81 -15.56 -29.93
C ASN A 622 30.23 -17.05 -29.95
N ASN A 623 30.96 -17.50 -28.91
CA ASN A 623 31.38 -18.90 -28.75
C ASN A 623 30.90 -19.51 -27.41
N GLY A 624 29.69 -19.15 -26.96
CA GLY A 624 29.06 -19.76 -25.79
C GLY A 624 29.45 -19.13 -24.45
N GLY A 625 29.53 -17.79 -24.42
CA GLY A 625 29.81 -16.99 -23.24
C GLY A 625 29.05 -15.65 -23.27
N PRO A 626 29.12 -14.84 -22.20
CA PRO A 626 28.39 -13.58 -22.10
C PRO A 626 28.92 -12.51 -23.06
N THR A 627 30.16 -12.64 -23.53
CA THR A 627 30.77 -11.74 -24.52
C THR A 627 31.45 -12.52 -25.66
N PRO A 628 31.58 -11.91 -26.86
CA PRO A 628 32.27 -12.53 -27.99
C PRO A 628 33.76 -12.80 -27.73
N THR A 629 34.25 -13.96 -28.15
CA THR A 629 35.64 -14.40 -27.99
C THR A 629 36.29 -14.73 -29.33
N ALA A 630 37.62 -14.74 -29.38
CA ALA A 630 38.39 -15.32 -30.48
C ALA A 630 39.01 -16.62 -29.96
N LEU A 631 38.59 -17.77 -30.50
CA LEU A 631 39.11 -19.07 -30.07
C LEU A 631 40.43 -19.37 -30.77
N PRO A 632 41.42 -19.96 -30.06
CA PRO A 632 42.56 -20.60 -30.69
C PRO A 632 42.09 -21.55 -31.79
N ALA A 633 42.66 -21.39 -32.98
CA ALA A 633 42.55 -22.42 -33.99
C ALA A 633 43.23 -23.69 -33.48
N PRO A 634 42.89 -24.87 -34.01
CA PRO A 634 43.22 -26.10 -33.30
C PRO A 634 44.71 -26.49 -33.23
N ASP A 635 45.57 -25.85 -34.02
CA ASP A 635 47.04 -25.98 -33.93
C ASP A 635 47.71 -24.66 -33.59
N SER A 636 46.92 -23.73 -33.06
CA SER A 636 47.47 -22.52 -32.50
C SER A 636 48.41 -22.90 -31.37
N VAL A 637 49.59 -22.30 -31.39
CA VAL A 637 50.57 -22.39 -30.29
C VAL A 637 50.03 -21.85 -28.97
N ALA A 638 48.85 -21.21 -28.96
CA ALA A 638 48.15 -20.77 -27.76
C ALA A 638 47.62 -21.92 -26.90
N ILE A 639 47.31 -23.07 -27.49
CA ILE A 639 46.70 -24.20 -26.78
C ILE A 639 47.76 -24.89 -25.89
N GLY A 640 47.48 -24.99 -24.59
CA GLY A 640 48.35 -25.60 -23.58
C GLY A 640 49.65 -24.81 -23.29
N PHE A 641 49.73 -23.55 -23.71
CA PHE A 641 50.95 -22.73 -23.58
C PHE A 641 51.01 -21.90 -22.29
N GLY A 642 49.85 -21.66 -21.67
CA GLY A 642 49.73 -20.87 -20.45
C GLY A 642 50.40 -21.51 -19.24
N ARG A 643 50.72 -20.66 -18.26
CA ARG A 643 51.28 -21.01 -16.96
C ARG A 643 50.17 -21.47 -16.01
N ASP A 644 50.19 -22.73 -15.60
CA ASP A 644 49.11 -23.38 -14.83
C ASP A 644 48.82 -22.73 -13.46
N ASP A 645 49.87 -22.31 -12.76
CA ASP A 645 49.76 -21.64 -11.45
C ASP A 645 49.17 -20.22 -11.55
N ALA A 646 49.09 -19.65 -12.75
CA ALA A 646 48.46 -18.35 -13.02
C ALA A 646 47.03 -18.46 -13.59
N CYS A 647 46.53 -19.68 -13.81
CA CYS A 647 45.18 -19.90 -14.36
C CYS A 647 44.08 -19.72 -13.33
N ALA A 648 44.37 -20.10 -12.08
CA ALA A 648 43.46 -20.01 -10.95
C ALA A 648 43.98 -19.05 -9.86
N ASP A 649 44.74 -18.02 -10.25
CA ASP A 649 45.25 -17.02 -9.30
C ASP A 649 44.07 -16.31 -8.59
N ALA A 650 44.27 -15.93 -7.33
CA ALA A 650 43.33 -15.21 -6.46
C ALA A 650 42.89 -13.84 -7.00
N SER A 651 43.52 -13.35 -8.07
CA SER A 651 43.14 -12.15 -8.83
C SER A 651 42.17 -12.43 -9.99
N ASN A 652 41.99 -13.70 -10.37
CA ASN A 652 41.14 -14.20 -11.45
C ASN A 652 39.74 -14.60 -10.92
N THR A 653 38.69 -14.21 -11.62
CA THR A 653 37.31 -14.63 -11.36
C THR A 653 37.21 -16.17 -11.39
N ASN A 654 37.07 -16.79 -10.22
CA ASN A 654 36.60 -18.18 -10.02
C ASN A 654 37.30 -19.31 -10.81
N GLY A 655 38.51 -19.10 -11.37
CA GLY A 655 39.21 -20.12 -12.15
C GLY A 655 38.51 -20.49 -13.46
N VAL A 656 37.80 -19.52 -14.07
CA VAL A 656 37.12 -19.70 -15.37
C VAL A 656 37.71 -18.79 -16.45
N ASP A 657 37.44 -19.10 -17.73
CA ASP A 657 37.76 -18.28 -18.89
C ASP A 657 36.66 -17.23 -19.17
N GLN A 658 36.80 -16.44 -20.24
CA GLN A 658 35.81 -15.39 -20.60
C GLN A 658 34.39 -15.91 -20.78
N ARG A 659 34.24 -17.18 -21.14
CA ARG A 659 32.95 -17.83 -21.37
C ARG A 659 32.37 -18.44 -20.11
N GLY A 660 33.11 -18.42 -19.00
CA GLY A 660 32.75 -19.08 -17.77
C GLY A 660 33.19 -20.55 -17.71
N ARG A 661 34.06 -21.02 -18.62
CA ARG A 661 34.58 -22.39 -18.59
C ARG A 661 35.74 -22.52 -17.63
N VAL A 662 35.76 -23.58 -16.83
CA VAL A 662 36.83 -23.86 -15.87
C VAL A 662 38.18 -23.99 -16.59
N ARG A 663 39.25 -23.47 -15.97
CA ARG A 663 40.63 -23.61 -16.43
C ARG A 663 41.45 -24.47 -15.45
N PRO A 664 42.34 -25.36 -15.93
CA PRO A 664 42.51 -25.78 -17.33
C PRO A 664 41.43 -26.80 -17.78
N GLN A 665 41.14 -26.86 -19.08
CA GLN A 665 40.36 -27.96 -19.69
C GLN A 665 41.23 -29.08 -20.27
N GLY A 666 42.57 -28.91 -20.22
CA GLY A 666 43.57 -29.91 -20.61
C GLY A 666 44.65 -30.11 -19.55
N ALA A 667 45.81 -30.64 -19.96
CA ALA A 667 46.95 -30.86 -19.07
C ALA A 667 47.62 -29.55 -18.61
N HIS A 668 47.51 -28.52 -19.45
CA HIS A 668 48.02 -27.18 -19.21
C HIS A 668 46.97 -26.17 -19.65
N CYS A 669 47.05 -24.96 -19.10
CA CYS A 669 46.18 -23.89 -19.54
C CYS A 669 46.54 -23.33 -20.91
N ASP A 670 45.56 -22.74 -21.57
CA ASP A 670 45.80 -21.99 -22.79
C ASP A 670 46.26 -20.56 -22.48
N ALA A 671 47.09 -20.01 -23.35
CA ALA A 671 47.34 -18.58 -23.36
C ALA A 671 46.11 -17.82 -23.87
N GLY A 672 45.79 -16.69 -23.26
CA GLY A 672 44.72 -15.79 -23.69
C GLY A 672 43.40 -15.95 -22.93
N ALA A 673 42.35 -15.34 -23.48
CA ALA A 673 41.04 -15.19 -22.85
C ALA A 673 40.18 -16.45 -22.78
N THR A 674 40.55 -17.50 -23.50
CA THR A 674 39.75 -18.71 -23.67
C THR A 674 40.54 -19.97 -23.41
N GLU A 675 39.85 -21.00 -22.93
CA GLU A 675 40.39 -22.34 -22.68
C GLU A 675 39.73 -23.41 -23.56
N VAL A 676 40.50 -24.19 -24.32
CA VAL A 676 40.01 -25.17 -25.29
C VAL A 676 40.30 -26.58 -24.79
N GLY A 677 39.26 -27.43 -24.71
CA GLY A 677 39.43 -28.88 -24.51
C GLY A 677 40.01 -29.56 -25.75
N LEU A 678 40.92 -30.52 -25.54
CA LEU A 678 41.50 -31.35 -26.60
C LEU A 678 40.75 -32.69 -26.70
N HIS A 679 40.17 -32.98 -27.88
CA HIS A 679 39.63 -34.31 -28.22
C HIS A 679 40.75 -35.37 -28.22
N THR A 680 40.45 -36.62 -27.85
CA THR A 680 41.46 -37.70 -27.84
C THR A 680 41.19 -38.79 -28.88
N LEU A 681 42.23 -39.22 -29.59
CA LEU A 681 42.19 -40.32 -30.55
C LEU A 681 43.13 -41.44 -30.10
N SER A 682 42.62 -42.66 -30.02
CA SER A 682 43.39 -43.85 -29.68
C SER A 682 43.48 -44.80 -30.87
N VAL A 683 44.64 -45.44 -31.05
CA VAL A 683 44.91 -46.37 -32.16
C VAL A 683 45.13 -47.78 -31.60
N SER A 684 44.42 -48.76 -32.15
CA SER A 684 44.63 -50.18 -31.87
C SER A 684 44.98 -50.93 -33.15
N VAL A 685 46.08 -51.69 -33.13
CA VAL A 685 46.58 -52.42 -34.30
C VAL A 685 46.18 -53.89 -34.20
N ILE A 686 45.44 -54.39 -35.20
CA ILE A 686 44.97 -55.77 -35.28
C ILE A 686 45.80 -56.51 -36.33
N THR A 687 46.65 -57.44 -35.87
CA THR A 687 47.40 -58.33 -36.77
C THR A 687 46.56 -59.57 -37.14
N PRO A 688 46.86 -60.27 -38.26
CA PRO A 688 46.09 -61.43 -38.74
C PRO A 688 45.94 -62.59 -37.75
N ASN A 689 46.73 -62.63 -36.67
CA ASN A 689 46.71 -63.67 -35.65
C ASN A 689 45.93 -63.27 -34.37
N GLY A 690 45.24 -62.13 -34.36
CA GLY A 690 44.38 -61.71 -33.25
C GLY A 690 45.12 -61.23 -31.99
N ALA A 691 46.44 -61.07 -32.04
CA ALA A 691 47.21 -60.47 -30.95
C ALA A 691 47.22 -58.94 -31.13
N ALA A 692 46.63 -58.22 -30.16
CA ALA A 692 46.73 -56.76 -30.07
C ALA A 692 48.20 -56.39 -29.78
N ALA A 693 48.86 -55.75 -30.73
CA ALA A 693 50.19 -55.18 -30.51
C ALA A 693 50.00 -53.71 -30.13
N SER A 694 50.33 -53.38 -28.87
CA SER A 694 50.53 -51.99 -28.46
C SER A 694 51.94 -51.59 -28.88
N THR A 695 52.06 -50.89 -30.02
CA THR A 695 53.27 -50.15 -30.37
C THR A 695 52.91 -48.68 -30.52
N ASN A 696 53.70 -47.83 -29.85
CA ASN A 696 53.62 -46.37 -29.89
C ASN A 696 53.68 -45.85 -31.34
N GLY A 697 52.53 -45.55 -31.93
CA GLY A 697 52.41 -44.51 -32.94
C GLY A 697 52.04 -43.19 -32.25
N THR A 698 52.78 -42.12 -32.52
CA THR A 698 52.40 -40.77 -32.11
C THR A 698 51.22 -40.31 -32.97
N VAL A 699 50.07 -40.06 -32.32
CA VAL A 699 48.97 -39.29 -32.91
C VAL A 699 49.30 -37.82 -32.74
N ALA A 700 49.39 -37.06 -33.85
CA ALA A 700 49.58 -35.62 -33.81
C ALA A 700 48.26 -34.90 -34.11
N GLY A 701 47.89 -33.91 -33.28
CA GLY A 701 46.89 -32.87 -33.55
C GLY A 701 45.45 -33.34 -33.79
N CYS A 702 44.71 -33.67 -32.74
CA CYS A 702 43.25 -33.78 -32.85
C CYS A 702 42.62 -32.38 -32.79
N ARG A 703 42.33 -31.82 -33.98
CA ARG A 703 41.87 -30.44 -34.14
C ARG A 703 40.35 -30.28 -33.91
N ASN A 704 39.93 -29.26 -33.15
CA ASN A 704 38.52 -28.83 -33.02
C ASN A 704 37.98 -28.23 -34.34
N GLY A 705 36.88 -28.73 -34.90
CA GLY A 705 36.17 -28.05 -36.00
C GLY A 705 36.49 -28.48 -37.43
N GLY A 706 36.82 -29.76 -37.65
CA GLY A 706 36.92 -30.36 -38.98
C GLY A 706 38.29 -30.16 -39.64
N GLY A 707 39.22 -31.08 -39.38
CA GLY A 707 40.52 -31.11 -40.04
C GLY A 707 41.38 -32.24 -39.51
N ASP A 708 41.86 -33.08 -40.43
CA ASP A 708 42.77 -34.23 -40.33
C ASP A 708 43.38 -34.60 -38.97
N CYS A 709 43.16 -35.85 -38.54
CA CYS A 709 43.98 -36.52 -37.54
C CYS A 709 44.95 -37.46 -38.27
N SER A 710 46.12 -36.96 -38.64
CA SER A 710 47.14 -37.79 -39.30
C SER A 710 47.98 -38.55 -38.26
N GLY A 711 48.07 -39.87 -38.42
CA GLY A 711 49.06 -40.69 -37.73
C GLY A 711 50.03 -41.26 -38.76
N GLU A 712 51.33 -41.02 -38.60
CA GLU A 712 52.37 -41.65 -39.44
C GLU A 712 52.74 -43.02 -38.86
N TYR A 713 52.70 -44.07 -39.70
CA TYR A 713 53.22 -45.40 -39.40
C TYR A 713 54.19 -45.82 -40.50
N ALA A 714 55.48 -45.86 -40.20
CA ALA A 714 56.48 -46.39 -41.13
C ALA A 714 56.30 -47.91 -41.27
N ALA A 715 56.02 -48.38 -42.48
CA ALA A 715 55.91 -49.80 -42.77
C ALA A 715 57.30 -50.47 -42.77
N GLU A 716 57.69 -51.10 -41.67
CA GLU A 716 58.81 -52.05 -41.69
C GLU A 716 58.31 -53.45 -42.10
N GLY A 717 58.54 -53.83 -43.35
CA GLY A 717 58.52 -55.22 -43.82
C GLY A 717 57.38 -55.59 -44.77
N GLU A 718 57.73 -56.34 -45.83
CA GLU A 718 56.89 -56.58 -47.00
C GLU A 718 55.57 -57.35 -46.76
N GLY A 719 54.47 -56.78 -47.28
CA GLY A 719 53.44 -57.56 -47.98
C GLY A 719 52.24 -58.09 -47.20
N VAL A 720 52.11 -57.84 -45.89
CA VAL A 720 50.93 -58.29 -45.10
C VAL A 720 50.08 -57.09 -44.66
N PRO A 721 48.81 -56.97 -45.10
CA PRO A 721 47.94 -55.88 -44.67
C PRO A 721 47.61 -56.02 -43.19
N VAL A 722 47.96 -55.00 -42.41
CA VAL A 722 47.58 -54.88 -41.00
C VAL A 722 46.38 -53.93 -40.92
N LEU A 723 45.33 -54.33 -40.20
CA LEU A 723 44.14 -53.50 -40.00
C LEU A 723 44.33 -52.68 -38.73
N ALA A 724 44.33 -51.35 -38.85
CA ALA A 724 44.27 -50.48 -37.69
C ALA A 724 42.82 -50.08 -37.44
N ALA A 725 42.41 -50.14 -36.17
CA ALA A 725 41.14 -49.60 -35.69
C ALA A 725 41.42 -48.34 -34.88
N LEU A 726 40.84 -47.23 -35.31
CA LEU A 726 40.92 -45.94 -34.64
C LEU A 726 39.67 -45.75 -33.78
N THR A 727 39.84 -45.26 -32.55
CA THR A 727 38.73 -44.89 -31.67
C THR A 727 38.89 -43.44 -31.26
N ALA A 728 37.93 -42.62 -31.69
CA ALA A 728 37.82 -41.21 -31.34
C ALA A 728 36.91 -41.06 -30.11
N LEU A 729 37.41 -40.40 -29.07
CA LEU A 729 36.66 -40.06 -27.88
C LEU A 729 36.43 -38.55 -27.88
N PRO A 730 35.20 -38.08 -28.20
CA PRO A 730 34.88 -36.67 -28.16
C PRO A 730 34.81 -36.16 -26.72
N ASP A 731 35.03 -34.86 -26.55
CA ASP A 731 34.74 -34.14 -25.30
C ASP A 731 33.26 -34.29 -24.90
N PRO A 732 32.91 -34.08 -23.61
CA PRO A 732 31.52 -33.85 -23.21
C PRO A 732 30.88 -32.79 -24.12
N HIS A 733 29.61 -32.98 -24.50
CA HIS A 733 28.84 -32.10 -25.40
C HIS A 733 29.13 -32.23 -26.90
N TYR A 734 30.02 -33.15 -27.30
CA TYR A 734 30.32 -33.42 -28.70
C TYR A 734 30.16 -34.91 -29.01
N HIS A 735 29.78 -35.22 -30.24
CA HIS A 735 29.80 -36.58 -30.78
C HIS A 735 30.63 -36.67 -32.05
N LEU A 736 31.14 -37.87 -32.31
CA LEU A 736 31.76 -38.23 -33.58
C LEU A 736 30.72 -38.14 -34.69
N ALA A 737 30.89 -37.20 -35.62
CA ALA A 737 30.00 -37.03 -36.77
C ALA A 737 30.36 -37.96 -37.91
N THR A 738 31.63 -37.92 -38.38
CA THR A 738 32.09 -38.76 -39.50
C THR A 738 33.59 -39.06 -39.45
N TRP A 739 33.96 -40.18 -40.07
CA TRP A 739 35.32 -40.47 -40.52
C TRP A 739 35.46 -40.15 -42.01
N GLY A 740 36.67 -39.76 -42.44
CA GLY A 740 37.00 -39.51 -43.84
C GLY A 740 38.48 -39.76 -44.15
N GLY A 741 38.92 -39.32 -45.33
CA GLY A 741 40.24 -39.65 -45.87
C GLY A 741 40.32 -41.11 -46.33
N ASP A 742 41.39 -41.81 -45.97
CA ASP A 742 41.62 -43.24 -46.23
C ASP A 742 40.86 -44.17 -45.27
N CYS A 743 40.24 -43.63 -44.22
CA CYS A 743 39.50 -44.41 -43.24
C CYS A 743 38.10 -44.82 -43.73
N ALA A 744 37.70 -46.04 -43.38
CA ALA A 744 36.33 -46.48 -43.50
C ALA A 744 35.43 -45.79 -42.47
N ALA A 745 34.11 -45.84 -42.70
CA ALA A 745 33.12 -45.19 -41.83
C ALA A 745 33.08 -45.71 -40.39
N ASP A 746 33.67 -46.87 -40.12
CA ASP A 746 33.82 -47.48 -38.79
C ASP A 746 35.16 -47.12 -38.11
N GLY A 747 35.95 -46.22 -38.70
CA GLY A 747 37.26 -45.82 -38.17
C GLY A 747 38.37 -46.83 -38.44
N THR A 748 38.15 -47.81 -39.32
CA THR A 748 39.20 -48.77 -39.71
C THR A 748 39.99 -48.31 -40.94
N VAL A 749 41.28 -48.63 -41.00
CA VAL A 749 42.14 -48.34 -42.15
C VAL A 749 43.14 -49.48 -42.40
N ALA A 750 43.28 -49.88 -43.67
CA ALA A 750 44.25 -50.88 -44.09
C ALA A 750 45.61 -50.22 -44.34
N MET A 751 46.61 -50.58 -43.53
CA MET A 751 47.93 -49.98 -43.60
C MET A 751 48.84 -50.77 -44.55
N ASN A 752 48.96 -50.29 -45.79
CA ASN A 752 49.85 -50.83 -46.83
C ASN A 752 50.78 -49.75 -47.46
N ALA A 753 50.65 -48.50 -47.02
CA ALA A 753 51.45 -47.32 -47.35
C ALA A 753 51.11 -46.22 -46.31
N ASP A 754 51.69 -45.01 -46.43
CA ASP A 754 51.23 -43.84 -45.66
C ASP A 754 49.75 -43.56 -45.96
N LYS A 755 48.96 -43.31 -44.90
CA LYS A 755 47.51 -43.11 -44.95
C LYS A 755 47.11 -41.89 -44.13
N THR A 756 46.10 -41.18 -44.62
CA THR A 756 45.57 -39.97 -43.96
C THR A 756 44.11 -40.20 -43.61
N CYS A 757 43.76 -40.11 -42.33
CA CYS A 757 42.38 -40.22 -41.87
C CYS A 757 41.89 -38.89 -41.28
N THR A 758 40.75 -38.41 -41.76
CA THR A 758 40.06 -37.27 -41.16
C THR A 758 39.00 -37.74 -40.19
N VAL A 759 38.77 -36.97 -39.13
CA VAL A 759 37.63 -37.14 -38.23
C VAL A 759 36.92 -35.80 -38.09
N ALA A 760 35.60 -35.82 -38.12
CA ALA A 760 34.76 -34.65 -37.85
C ALA A 760 33.93 -34.91 -36.60
N PHE A 761 33.99 -33.98 -35.65
CA PHE A 761 33.12 -33.94 -34.49
C PHE A 761 32.03 -32.90 -34.71
N ALA A 762 30.81 -33.22 -34.30
CA ALA A 762 29.71 -32.28 -34.23
C ALA A 762 29.36 -32.04 -32.77
N ILE A 763 28.98 -30.80 -32.45
CA ILE A 763 28.40 -30.51 -31.15
C ILE A 763 27.07 -31.25 -31.04
N ASP A 764 26.80 -31.81 -29.86
CA ASP A 764 25.49 -32.36 -29.55
C ASP A 764 24.45 -31.26 -29.69
N THR A 765 23.20 -31.65 -29.93
CA THR A 765 22.09 -30.69 -29.97
C THR A 765 21.02 -31.14 -29.01
N HIS A 766 20.53 -30.22 -28.19
CA HIS A 766 19.45 -30.48 -27.25
C HIS A 766 18.29 -29.53 -27.49
N THR A 767 17.10 -30.03 -27.21
CA THR A 767 15.85 -29.27 -27.33
C THR A 767 15.58 -28.48 -26.06
N VAL A 768 14.92 -27.34 -26.25
CA VAL A 768 14.33 -26.56 -25.17
C VAL A 768 12.83 -26.61 -25.35
N GLY A 769 12.12 -26.95 -24.29
CA GLY A 769 10.69 -27.16 -24.29
C GLY A 769 10.09 -27.03 -22.90
N GLY A 770 8.78 -27.02 -22.85
CA GLY A 770 8.05 -26.72 -21.65
C GLY A 770 6.54 -26.85 -21.83
N SER A 771 5.79 -26.33 -20.89
CA SER A 771 4.33 -26.32 -20.98
C SER A 771 3.68 -25.07 -20.38
N ALA A 772 2.53 -24.70 -20.95
CA ALA A 772 1.69 -23.61 -20.46
C ALA A 772 0.60 -24.13 -19.52
N GLU A 773 0.71 -23.81 -18.23
CA GLU A 773 -0.28 -24.11 -17.20
C GLU A 773 -1.29 -22.97 -17.09
N GLY A 774 -2.59 -23.29 -17.00
CA GLY A 774 -3.67 -22.31 -16.87
C GLY A 774 -4.11 -21.64 -18.18
N LEU A 775 -3.55 -22.05 -19.32
CA LEU A 775 -3.98 -21.58 -20.65
C LEU A 775 -5.36 -22.14 -21.01
N ALA A 776 -6.32 -21.26 -21.29
CA ALA A 776 -7.73 -21.56 -21.53
C ALA A 776 -8.17 -21.34 -22.99
N GLY A 777 -7.27 -20.86 -23.87
CA GLY A 777 -7.60 -20.59 -25.28
C GLY A 777 -6.40 -20.55 -26.22
N SER A 778 -6.45 -19.64 -27.20
CA SER A 778 -5.46 -19.53 -28.29
C SER A 778 -4.85 -18.13 -28.41
N GLY A 779 -3.70 -18.05 -29.07
CA GLY A 779 -2.98 -16.79 -29.32
C GLY A 779 -1.78 -16.58 -28.40
N LEU A 780 -1.46 -17.54 -27.51
CA LEU A 780 -0.16 -17.56 -26.85
C LEU A 780 0.92 -17.87 -27.90
N GLU A 781 1.94 -17.03 -27.97
CA GLU A 781 3.16 -17.32 -28.69
C GLU A 781 4.36 -17.24 -27.75
N VAL A 782 5.20 -18.27 -27.79
CA VAL A 782 6.46 -18.34 -27.05
C VAL A 782 7.63 -18.42 -28.02
N ARG A 783 8.78 -17.88 -27.64
CA ARG A 783 9.94 -17.79 -28.52
C ARG A 783 11.23 -18.11 -27.79
N LEU A 784 12.10 -18.84 -28.47
CA LEU A 784 13.46 -19.17 -28.02
C LEU A 784 14.48 -18.17 -28.61
N ASN A 785 15.31 -17.53 -27.77
CA ASN A 785 16.46 -16.71 -28.18
C ASN A 785 16.19 -15.64 -29.25
N GLY A 786 14.97 -15.11 -29.32
CA GLY A 786 14.59 -14.15 -30.36
C GLY A 786 14.35 -14.72 -31.76
N GLY A 787 14.30 -16.06 -31.93
CA GLY A 787 14.01 -16.75 -33.19
C GLY A 787 12.53 -16.74 -33.62
N ASP A 788 12.08 -17.79 -34.31
CA ASP A 788 10.67 -17.89 -34.70
C ASP A 788 9.76 -18.15 -33.49
N ALA A 789 8.61 -17.48 -33.47
CA ALA A 789 7.62 -17.68 -32.42
C ALA A 789 6.82 -18.97 -32.67
N GLN A 790 6.58 -19.74 -31.62
CA GLN A 790 5.80 -20.96 -31.64
C GLN A 790 4.46 -20.72 -30.95
N ALA A 791 3.37 -21.02 -31.66
CA ALA A 791 2.02 -20.93 -31.13
C ALA A 791 1.76 -22.07 -30.12
N VAL A 792 1.20 -21.71 -28.96
CA VAL A 792 0.78 -22.63 -27.90
C VAL A 792 -0.71 -22.46 -27.67
N SER A 793 -1.42 -23.55 -27.45
CA SER A 793 -2.88 -23.53 -27.27
C SER A 793 -3.30 -24.42 -26.12
N ALA A 794 -4.48 -24.18 -25.55
CA ALA A 794 -5.02 -25.04 -24.50
C ALA A 794 -5.15 -26.53 -24.92
N ALA A 795 -5.33 -26.80 -26.22
CA ALA A 795 -5.40 -28.16 -26.76
C ALA A 795 -4.02 -28.84 -26.90
N ALA A 796 -2.95 -28.05 -26.95
CA ALA A 796 -1.56 -28.50 -27.03
C ALA A 796 -0.69 -27.55 -26.18
N PRO A 797 -0.72 -27.70 -24.84
CA PRO A 797 -0.06 -26.77 -23.93
C PRO A 797 1.46 -26.97 -23.87
N ALA A 798 1.96 -28.12 -24.31
CA ALA A 798 3.39 -28.40 -24.40
C ALA A 798 3.98 -27.82 -25.69
N PHE A 799 5.19 -27.29 -25.59
CA PHE A 799 5.97 -26.79 -26.73
C PHE A 799 7.40 -27.32 -26.64
N VAL A 800 7.98 -27.57 -27.81
CA VAL A 800 9.38 -27.96 -27.96
C VAL A 800 9.89 -27.23 -29.21
N PHE A 801 10.98 -26.49 -29.04
CA PHE A 801 11.62 -25.75 -30.12
C PHE A 801 12.61 -26.64 -30.89
N ALA A 802 13.10 -26.13 -32.02
CA ALA A 802 14.17 -26.78 -32.75
C ALA A 802 15.42 -26.94 -31.85
N PRO A 803 16.17 -28.06 -31.96
CA PRO A 803 17.36 -28.29 -31.16
C PRO A 803 18.38 -27.18 -31.36
N LEU A 804 18.97 -26.72 -30.26
CA LEU A 804 20.14 -25.84 -30.28
C LEU A 804 21.41 -26.68 -30.05
N PRO A 805 22.56 -26.25 -30.58
CA PRO A 805 23.85 -26.77 -30.14
C PRO A 805 23.95 -26.80 -28.62
N ASP A 806 24.47 -27.88 -28.05
CA ASP A 806 24.74 -28.00 -26.63
C ASP A 806 25.64 -26.85 -26.15
N LEU A 807 25.55 -26.46 -24.88
CA LEU A 807 26.20 -25.26 -24.33
C LEU A 807 25.68 -23.92 -24.90
N SER A 808 24.67 -23.93 -25.77
CA SER A 808 23.98 -22.70 -26.15
C SER A 808 23.22 -22.15 -24.95
N ALA A 809 23.38 -20.85 -24.71
CA ALA A 809 22.45 -20.11 -23.86
C ALA A 809 21.06 -20.14 -24.50
N TRP A 810 20.04 -20.30 -23.67
CA TRP A 810 18.66 -20.28 -24.10
C TRP A 810 17.81 -19.40 -23.19
N THR A 811 16.85 -18.70 -23.79
CA THR A 811 15.83 -17.87 -23.14
C THR A 811 14.50 -18.12 -23.83
N VAL A 812 13.46 -18.41 -23.06
CA VAL A 812 12.08 -18.51 -23.53
C VAL A 812 11.30 -17.27 -23.08
N ALA A 813 10.66 -16.60 -24.03
CA ALA A 813 9.84 -15.43 -23.76
C ALA A 813 8.45 -15.56 -24.37
N VAL A 814 7.45 -14.98 -23.71
CA VAL A 814 6.11 -14.78 -24.29
C VAL A 814 6.15 -13.58 -25.23
N THR A 815 5.84 -13.78 -26.51
CA THR A 815 5.84 -12.72 -27.53
C THR A 815 4.45 -12.23 -27.89
N ALA A 816 3.43 -13.07 -27.71
CA ALA A 816 2.03 -12.70 -27.86
C ALA A 816 1.20 -13.31 -26.73
N GLN A 817 0.34 -12.49 -26.12
CA GLN A 817 -0.59 -12.91 -25.09
C GLN A 817 -1.86 -13.51 -25.72
N PRO A 818 -2.49 -14.53 -25.11
CA PRO A 818 -3.80 -15.00 -25.54
C PRO A 818 -4.82 -13.88 -25.58
N VAL A 819 -5.62 -13.84 -26.64
CA VAL A 819 -6.67 -12.83 -26.85
C VAL A 819 -8.09 -13.42 -26.85
N SER A 820 -8.20 -14.76 -26.82
CA SER A 820 -9.48 -15.47 -26.81
C SER A 820 -9.38 -16.74 -25.95
N PRO A 821 -9.71 -16.67 -24.64
CA PRO A 821 -9.96 -15.44 -23.86
C PRO A 821 -8.68 -14.63 -23.65
N TRP A 822 -8.81 -13.37 -23.21
CA TRP A 822 -7.63 -12.59 -22.81
C TRP A 822 -7.01 -13.18 -21.55
N GLN A 823 -5.74 -13.57 -21.64
CA GLN A 823 -4.96 -14.08 -20.52
C GLN A 823 -3.63 -13.34 -20.45
N THR A 824 -3.07 -13.29 -19.25
CA THR A 824 -1.68 -12.91 -19.04
C THR A 824 -0.89 -14.15 -18.69
N CYS A 825 0.00 -14.51 -19.60
CA CYS A 825 0.95 -15.60 -19.50
C CYS A 825 2.35 -15.03 -19.26
N THR A 826 3.06 -15.62 -18.31
CA THR A 826 4.45 -15.28 -17.97
C THR A 826 5.27 -16.55 -17.86
N VAL A 827 6.50 -16.52 -18.38
CA VAL A 827 7.46 -17.61 -18.15
C VAL A 827 7.96 -17.52 -16.72
N ASP A 828 7.98 -18.64 -16.00
CA ASP A 828 8.49 -18.72 -14.63
C ASP A 828 9.98 -18.40 -14.64
N ALA A 829 10.37 -17.35 -13.90
CA ALA A 829 11.73 -16.83 -13.92
C ALA A 829 12.79 -17.89 -13.56
N ALA A 830 12.43 -18.90 -12.76
CA ALA A 830 13.34 -20.00 -12.39
C ALA A 830 13.66 -20.94 -13.56
N THR A 831 12.82 -20.97 -14.61
CA THR A 831 12.93 -21.86 -15.77
C THR A 831 12.94 -21.10 -17.10
N ALA A 832 12.98 -19.77 -17.06
CA ALA A 832 12.85 -18.93 -18.26
C ALA A 832 14.13 -18.89 -19.11
N SER A 833 15.27 -19.22 -18.52
CA SER A 833 16.56 -19.20 -19.19
C SER A 833 17.52 -20.21 -18.57
N GLY A 834 18.57 -20.53 -19.33
CA GLY A 834 19.64 -21.39 -18.88
C GLY A 834 20.68 -21.62 -19.97
N THR A 835 21.53 -22.61 -19.76
CA THR A 835 22.47 -23.13 -20.75
C THR A 835 22.14 -24.60 -20.93
N LEU A 836 22.14 -25.09 -22.17
CA LEU A 836 22.08 -26.53 -22.41
C LEU A 836 23.36 -27.18 -21.87
N ASP A 837 23.21 -28.30 -21.15
CA ASP A 837 24.32 -28.99 -20.48
C ASP A 837 24.11 -30.51 -20.62
N GLY A 838 24.29 -31.03 -21.84
CA GLY A 838 24.24 -32.46 -22.13
C GLY A 838 22.86 -33.11 -22.03
N ALA A 839 21.79 -32.33 -21.88
CA ALA A 839 20.42 -32.82 -21.77
C ALA A 839 19.37 -31.85 -22.34
N ASP A 840 18.24 -32.41 -22.77
CA ASP A 840 17.06 -31.65 -23.15
C ASP A 840 16.46 -30.91 -21.94
N VAL A 841 16.04 -29.67 -22.14
CA VAL A 841 15.26 -28.91 -21.17
C VAL A 841 13.78 -29.08 -21.51
N ALA A 842 13.00 -29.64 -20.59
CA ALA A 842 11.58 -29.95 -20.83
C ALA A 842 10.63 -29.30 -19.80
N ASP A 843 11.17 -28.53 -18.86
CA ASP A 843 10.47 -28.03 -17.68
C ASP A 843 10.25 -26.51 -17.69
N VAL A 844 10.42 -25.85 -18.84
CA VAL A 844 10.09 -24.42 -18.97
C VAL A 844 8.60 -24.22 -18.64
N ALA A 845 8.33 -23.57 -17.52
CA ALA A 845 6.98 -23.38 -17.02
C ALA A 845 6.44 -22.03 -17.48
N VAL A 846 5.33 -22.03 -18.25
CA VAL A 846 4.60 -20.81 -18.58
C VAL A 846 3.31 -20.79 -17.77
N ARG A 847 3.13 -19.79 -16.92
CA ARG A 847 1.95 -19.65 -16.06
C ARG A 847 1.00 -18.62 -16.66
N CYS A 848 -0.22 -19.05 -16.97
CA CYS A 848 -1.27 -18.22 -17.54
C CYS A 848 -2.41 -17.99 -16.55
N ALA A 849 -2.85 -16.75 -16.43
CA ALA A 849 -4.04 -16.38 -15.67
C ALA A 849 -5.04 -15.67 -16.60
N THR A 850 -6.32 -16.05 -16.53
CA THR A 850 -7.37 -15.36 -17.28
C THR A 850 -7.62 -13.98 -16.68
N ASN A 851 -7.52 -12.95 -17.51
CA ASN A 851 -7.72 -11.57 -17.06
C ASN A 851 -9.18 -11.35 -16.72
N ALA A 852 -9.45 -10.53 -15.69
CA ALA A 852 -10.81 -10.19 -15.28
C ALA A 852 -11.06 -8.70 -15.44
N TYR A 853 -12.24 -8.34 -15.93
CA TYR A 853 -12.61 -6.97 -16.26
C TYR A 853 -13.93 -6.59 -15.58
N THR A 854 -14.05 -5.33 -15.18
CA THR A 854 -15.28 -4.84 -14.54
C THR A 854 -16.35 -4.57 -15.59
N ILE A 855 -17.61 -4.84 -15.22
CA ILE A 855 -18.78 -4.50 -16.01
C ILE A 855 -19.53 -3.37 -15.30
N GLY A 856 -19.91 -2.34 -16.03
CA GLY A 856 -20.59 -1.18 -15.51
C GLY A 856 -21.19 -0.34 -16.63
N GLY A 857 -21.70 0.83 -16.25
CA GLY A 857 -22.41 1.65 -17.20
C GLY A 857 -22.99 2.92 -16.63
N THR A 858 -23.91 3.51 -17.38
CA THR A 858 -24.57 4.78 -17.05
C THR A 858 -26.04 4.59 -16.76
N VAL A 859 -26.56 5.37 -15.80
CA VAL A 859 -28.00 5.44 -15.50
C VAL A 859 -28.49 6.84 -15.79
N ALA A 860 -29.55 6.96 -16.59
CA ALA A 860 -30.19 8.23 -16.95
C ALA A 860 -31.64 8.26 -16.45
N GLY A 861 -32.11 9.44 -16.01
CA GLY A 861 -33.49 9.66 -15.58
C GLY A 861 -33.84 9.15 -14.18
N PHE A 862 -32.87 8.61 -13.43
CA PHE A 862 -33.07 8.15 -12.05
C PHE A 862 -33.09 9.33 -11.08
N ALA A 863 -34.25 9.62 -10.49
CA ALA A 863 -34.48 10.88 -9.78
C ALA A 863 -35.22 10.72 -8.43
N ASN A 864 -35.50 9.50 -7.97
CA ASN A 864 -36.41 9.28 -6.83
C ASN A 864 -35.68 8.91 -5.51
N THR A 865 -36.19 9.34 -4.35
CA THR A 865 -35.53 9.21 -3.03
C THR A 865 -36.03 8.05 -2.14
N GLY A 866 -37.00 7.25 -2.62
CA GLY A 866 -37.72 6.25 -1.81
C GLY A 866 -37.16 4.81 -1.80
N SER A 867 -36.46 4.37 -2.86
CA SER A 867 -35.75 3.08 -2.90
C SER A 867 -34.64 3.06 -3.95
N ASN A 868 -33.62 2.22 -3.73
CA ASN A 868 -32.50 2.08 -4.67
C ASN A 868 -32.90 1.22 -5.88
N LEU A 869 -32.39 1.57 -7.06
CA LEU A 869 -32.40 0.69 -8.23
C LEU A 869 -31.37 -0.42 -8.01
N ALA A 870 -31.76 -1.69 -8.19
CA ALA A 870 -30.80 -2.80 -8.18
C ALA A 870 -30.69 -3.41 -9.57
N LEU A 871 -29.46 -3.57 -10.04
CA LEU A 871 -29.11 -4.25 -11.29
C LEU A 871 -28.51 -5.61 -10.94
N ARG A 872 -28.82 -6.63 -11.72
CA ARG A 872 -28.23 -7.97 -11.63
C ARG A 872 -27.32 -8.21 -12.82
N LEU A 873 -26.18 -8.83 -12.57
CA LEU A 873 -25.24 -9.35 -13.54
C LEU A 873 -25.20 -10.88 -13.42
N ASP A 874 -25.48 -11.56 -14.52
CA ASP A 874 -25.40 -13.00 -14.67
C ASP A 874 -24.18 -13.35 -15.53
N ALA A 875 -23.10 -13.84 -14.91
CA ALA A 875 -21.83 -14.13 -15.60
C ALA A 875 -21.06 -15.32 -14.97
N GLY A 876 -21.70 -16.48 -14.86
CA GLY A 876 -21.14 -17.66 -14.17
C GLY A 876 -21.31 -17.64 -12.64
N GLY A 877 -21.88 -16.55 -12.11
CA GLY A 877 -22.37 -16.34 -10.75
C GLY A 877 -23.22 -15.06 -10.72
N GLU A 878 -24.16 -14.94 -9.80
CA GLU A 878 -25.02 -13.75 -9.69
C GLU A 878 -24.31 -12.65 -8.90
N GLN A 879 -24.26 -11.43 -9.45
CA GLN A 879 -23.85 -10.23 -8.75
C GLN A 879 -24.94 -9.17 -8.81
N ASN A 880 -25.06 -8.37 -7.75
CA ASN A 880 -25.99 -7.24 -7.71
C ASN A 880 -25.22 -5.93 -7.52
N ALA A 881 -25.66 -4.88 -8.22
CA ALA A 881 -25.20 -3.52 -8.02
C ALA A 881 -26.39 -2.64 -7.64
N SER A 882 -26.28 -1.92 -6.52
CA SER A 882 -27.27 -0.93 -6.11
C SER A 882 -26.86 0.46 -6.59
N VAL A 883 -27.78 1.17 -7.24
CA VAL A 883 -27.60 2.55 -7.70
C VAL A 883 -28.41 3.47 -6.79
N THR A 884 -27.74 4.45 -6.19
CA THR A 884 -28.37 5.44 -5.30
C THR A 884 -28.80 6.70 -6.06
N PRO A 885 -29.83 7.42 -5.58
CA PRO A 885 -30.36 8.59 -6.28
C PRO A 885 -29.28 9.65 -6.52
N GLY A 886 -29.21 10.19 -7.74
CA GLY A 886 -28.19 11.17 -8.15
C GLY A 886 -26.89 10.58 -8.70
N GLN A 887 -26.70 9.26 -8.67
CA GLN A 887 -25.58 8.61 -9.38
C GLN A 887 -25.88 8.50 -10.88
N SER A 888 -24.94 8.96 -11.70
CA SER A 888 -25.02 8.88 -13.17
C SER A 888 -24.41 7.59 -13.76
N GLY A 889 -23.75 6.77 -12.93
CA GLY A 889 -23.13 5.52 -13.35
C GLY A 889 -23.08 4.46 -12.25
N PHE A 890 -22.79 3.23 -12.67
CA PHE A 890 -22.72 2.04 -11.82
C PHE A 890 -21.62 1.09 -12.29
N ALA A 891 -21.13 0.24 -11.40
CA ALA A 891 -20.24 -0.88 -11.72
C ALA A 891 -20.54 -2.05 -10.78
N PHE A 892 -20.42 -3.27 -11.29
CA PHE A 892 -20.46 -4.47 -10.47
C PHE A 892 -19.11 -4.66 -9.77
N ALA A 893 -19.14 -5.02 -8.49
CA ALA A 893 -17.97 -4.96 -7.62
C ALA A 893 -16.91 -6.02 -7.96
N ALA A 894 -17.31 -7.24 -8.34
CA ALA A 894 -16.36 -8.29 -8.67
C ALA A 894 -16.12 -8.34 -10.20
N PRO A 895 -14.86 -8.22 -10.64
CA PRO A 895 -14.52 -8.32 -12.06
C PRO A 895 -14.82 -9.73 -12.58
N VAL A 896 -15.19 -9.83 -13.85
CA VAL A 896 -15.57 -11.07 -14.52
C VAL A 896 -14.47 -11.50 -15.47
N ALA A 897 -14.12 -12.78 -15.48
CA ALA A 897 -13.06 -13.33 -16.34
C ALA A 897 -13.37 -13.13 -17.84
N SER A 898 -12.35 -12.79 -18.62
CA SER A 898 -12.42 -12.66 -20.08
C SER A 898 -12.91 -13.95 -20.74
N GLY A 899 -13.70 -13.82 -21.80
CA GLY A 899 -14.38 -14.93 -22.47
C GLY A 899 -15.69 -15.37 -21.80
N THR A 900 -16.00 -14.87 -20.59
CA THR A 900 -17.27 -15.17 -19.92
C THR A 900 -18.40 -14.37 -20.59
N ALA A 901 -19.48 -15.05 -20.95
CA ALA A 901 -20.72 -14.39 -21.38
C ALA A 901 -21.39 -13.72 -20.19
N TYR A 902 -21.91 -12.51 -20.38
CA TYR A 902 -22.61 -11.77 -19.35
C TYR A 902 -23.98 -11.28 -19.81
N ALA A 903 -24.91 -11.17 -18.87
CA ALA A 903 -26.19 -10.50 -19.05
C ALA A 903 -26.47 -9.56 -17.87
N VAL A 904 -26.87 -8.32 -18.16
CA VAL A 904 -27.29 -7.31 -17.18
C VAL A 904 -28.80 -7.11 -17.27
N SER A 905 -29.47 -7.19 -16.13
CA SER A 905 -30.91 -7.01 -16.02
C SER A 905 -31.27 -6.15 -14.80
N VAL A 906 -32.50 -5.64 -14.74
CA VAL A 906 -32.98 -4.91 -13.56
C VAL A 906 -33.52 -5.92 -12.56
N ALA A 907 -32.86 -6.02 -11.40
CA ALA A 907 -33.20 -6.93 -10.31
C ALA A 907 -34.32 -6.37 -9.44
N HIS A 908 -34.30 -5.05 -9.19
CA HIS A 908 -35.30 -4.35 -8.39
C HIS A 908 -35.57 -2.96 -8.96
N GLN A 909 -36.84 -2.68 -9.25
CA GLN A 909 -37.26 -1.37 -9.74
C GLN A 909 -37.34 -0.35 -8.58
N PRO A 910 -36.86 0.89 -8.79
CA PRO A 910 -37.07 1.95 -7.80
C PRO A 910 -38.55 2.34 -7.73
N GLN A 911 -39.01 2.77 -6.56
CA GLN A 911 -40.39 3.17 -6.35
C GLN A 911 -40.77 4.34 -7.27
N GLY A 912 -41.92 4.27 -7.95
CA GLY A 912 -42.44 5.36 -8.80
C GLY A 912 -41.71 5.59 -10.14
N GLN A 913 -40.76 4.74 -10.50
CA GLN A 913 -40.07 4.75 -11.79
C GLN A 913 -40.01 3.33 -12.37
N SER A 914 -39.89 3.23 -13.69
CA SER A 914 -39.56 2.00 -14.40
C SER A 914 -38.23 2.19 -15.12
N CYS A 915 -37.24 1.40 -14.74
CA CYS A 915 -35.93 1.38 -15.34
C CYS A 915 -35.77 0.18 -16.26
N THR A 916 -35.15 0.37 -17.42
CA THR A 916 -34.82 -0.70 -18.36
C THR A 916 -33.40 -0.56 -18.85
N VAL A 917 -32.74 -1.68 -19.11
CA VAL A 917 -31.42 -1.68 -19.78
C VAL A 917 -31.69 -1.44 -21.26
N VAL A 918 -31.24 -0.29 -21.78
CA VAL A 918 -31.51 0.16 -23.16
C VAL A 918 -30.36 -0.10 -24.12
N ALA A 919 -29.16 -0.38 -23.61
CA ALA A 919 -28.00 -0.80 -24.41
C ALA A 919 -27.01 -1.60 -23.56
N GLY A 920 -26.20 -2.45 -24.20
CA GLY A 920 -25.14 -3.22 -23.54
C GLY A 920 -25.64 -4.33 -22.60
N ALA A 921 -26.92 -4.75 -22.72
CA ALA A 921 -27.55 -5.71 -21.82
C ALA A 921 -26.92 -7.11 -21.83
N THR A 922 -26.23 -7.50 -22.90
CA THR A 922 -25.59 -8.81 -23.03
C THR A 922 -24.30 -8.68 -23.82
N GLY A 923 -23.32 -9.53 -23.54
CA GLY A 923 -22.09 -9.58 -24.32
C GLY A 923 -21.14 -10.67 -23.83
N THR A 924 -19.89 -10.59 -24.26
CA THR A 924 -18.80 -11.43 -23.76
C THR A 924 -17.70 -10.52 -23.28
N VAL A 925 -17.14 -10.81 -22.10
CA VAL A 925 -16.07 -10.00 -21.54
C VAL A 925 -14.83 -10.09 -22.44
N GLY A 926 -14.43 -8.95 -23.01
CA GLY A 926 -13.27 -8.82 -23.90
C GLY A 926 -11.97 -8.54 -23.16
N GLY A 927 -11.10 -7.73 -23.76
CA GLY A 927 -9.80 -7.33 -23.21
C GLY A 927 -9.82 -5.97 -22.47
N THR A 928 -11.00 -5.40 -22.23
CA THR A 928 -11.19 -4.10 -21.58
C THR A 928 -12.42 -4.10 -20.70
N ASN A 929 -12.47 -3.18 -19.73
CA ASN A 929 -13.65 -2.94 -18.92
C ASN A 929 -14.85 -2.58 -19.81
N ILE A 930 -16.01 -3.14 -19.49
CA ILE A 930 -17.27 -2.84 -20.16
C ILE A 930 -17.94 -1.70 -19.39
N SER A 931 -18.13 -0.56 -20.04
CA SER A 931 -18.70 0.65 -19.42
C SER A 931 -19.85 1.25 -20.22
N ASP A 932 -20.32 0.56 -21.25
CA ASP A 932 -21.32 1.05 -22.21
C ASP A 932 -22.72 0.49 -21.93
N VAL A 933 -22.93 -0.22 -20.82
CA VAL A 933 -24.26 -0.59 -20.38
C VAL A 933 -25.04 0.69 -20.09
N ARG A 934 -26.21 0.86 -20.69
CA ARG A 934 -27.05 2.05 -20.48
C ARG A 934 -28.37 1.63 -19.88
N VAL A 935 -28.73 2.26 -18.77
CA VAL A 935 -30.00 2.07 -18.10
C VAL A 935 -30.78 3.38 -18.16
N ALA A 936 -32.02 3.32 -18.65
CA ALA A 936 -32.91 4.47 -18.69
C ALA A 936 -34.07 4.25 -17.71
N CYS A 937 -34.29 5.21 -16.83
CA CYS A 937 -35.39 5.23 -15.87
C CYS A 937 -36.42 6.29 -16.27
N LEU A 938 -37.68 5.88 -16.39
CA LEU A 938 -38.80 6.73 -16.74
C LEU A 938 -39.84 6.73 -15.62
N ARG A 939 -40.37 7.92 -15.29
CA ARG A 939 -41.57 8.03 -14.45
C ARG A 939 -42.80 7.78 -15.34
N PRO A 940 -43.67 6.81 -15.06
CA PRO A 940 -44.95 6.70 -15.76
C PRO A 940 -45.84 7.92 -15.43
N PRO A 941 -46.71 8.39 -16.35
CA PRO A 941 -47.66 9.46 -16.07
C PRO A 941 -48.69 9.04 -15.01
N ARG A 942 -49.08 9.97 -14.13
CA ARG A 942 -50.08 9.70 -13.09
C ARG A 942 -51.04 10.88 -12.97
N ILE A 943 -52.20 10.73 -13.61
CA ILE A 943 -53.21 11.79 -13.66
C ILE A 943 -54.19 11.61 -12.50
N VAL A 944 -54.32 12.65 -11.69
CA VAL A 944 -55.34 12.80 -10.65
C VAL A 944 -56.32 13.87 -11.10
N MET A 945 -57.60 13.67 -10.84
CA MET A 945 -58.66 14.58 -11.28
C MET A 945 -59.58 14.91 -10.11
N ALA A 946 -59.99 16.18 -10.04
CA ALA A 946 -61.02 16.66 -9.13
C ALA A 946 -62.00 17.54 -9.91
N VAL A 947 -63.27 17.48 -9.54
CA VAL A 947 -64.36 18.28 -10.10
C VAL A 947 -65.16 18.83 -8.93
N GLY A 948 -65.52 20.10 -8.97
CA GLY A 948 -66.39 20.72 -7.98
C GLY A 948 -66.73 22.15 -8.37
N ASP A 949 -67.94 22.61 -8.06
CA ASP A 949 -68.35 24.02 -8.14
C ASP A 949 -68.29 24.74 -6.77
N GLY A 950 -68.02 23.99 -5.71
CA GLY A 950 -67.94 24.48 -4.33
C GLY A 950 -69.30 24.67 -3.65
N SER A 951 -70.40 24.20 -4.24
CA SER A 951 -71.76 24.30 -3.71
C SER A 951 -72.59 23.04 -4.02
N ASP A 952 -73.09 22.31 -3.03
CA ASP A 952 -73.89 21.08 -3.28
C ASP A 952 -75.33 21.36 -3.81
N TYR A 953 -75.60 22.56 -4.34
CA TYR A 953 -76.94 22.99 -4.75
C TYR A 953 -76.95 23.88 -6.00
N ALA A 954 -77.93 23.67 -6.88
CA ALA A 954 -78.13 24.47 -8.08
C ALA A 954 -79.62 24.84 -8.30
N SER A 955 -79.86 25.96 -8.98
CA SER A 955 -81.20 26.47 -9.25
C SER A 955 -81.70 26.11 -10.65
N TYR A 956 -82.98 25.76 -10.77
CA TYR A 956 -83.62 25.52 -12.06
C TYR A 956 -83.55 26.77 -12.95
N GLY A 957 -83.07 26.60 -14.19
CA GLY A 957 -82.87 27.72 -15.12
C GLY A 957 -81.62 28.57 -14.87
N GLY A 958 -80.82 28.25 -13.83
CA GLY A 958 -79.53 28.88 -13.56
C GLY A 958 -78.38 28.29 -14.38
N VAL A 959 -77.15 28.69 -14.07
CA VAL A 959 -75.91 28.13 -14.65
C VAL A 959 -75.02 27.68 -13.49
N ALA A 960 -74.58 26.41 -13.51
CA ALA A 960 -73.58 25.90 -12.59
C ALA A 960 -72.18 26.03 -13.20
N GLU A 961 -71.19 26.44 -12.40
CA GLU A 961 -69.81 26.63 -12.84
C GLU A 961 -68.88 25.65 -12.13
N TYR A 962 -68.45 24.60 -12.83
CA TYR A 962 -67.57 23.58 -12.29
C TYR A 962 -66.10 23.88 -12.59
N VAL A 963 -65.25 23.73 -11.59
CA VAL A 963 -63.81 23.70 -11.74
C VAL A 963 -63.36 22.24 -11.87
N VAL A 964 -62.83 21.90 -13.04
CA VAL A 964 -62.21 20.59 -13.30
C VAL A 964 -60.70 20.76 -13.24
N LEU A 965 -60.08 20.21 -12.21
CA LEU A 965 -58.63 20.25 -12.03
C LEU A 965 -58.02 18.89 -12.40
N LEU A 966 -57.17 18.88 -13.42
CA LEU A 966 -56.30 17.76 -13.74
C LEU A 966 -54.92 18.04 -13.18
N THR A 967 -54.35 17.09 -12.45
CA THR A 967 -52.98 17.18 -11.92
C THR A 967 -52.19 15.96 -12.35
N ASN A 968 -51.09 16.17 -13.08
CA ASN A 968 -50.12 15.14 -13.39
C ASN A 968 -49.05 15.06 -12.30
N THR A 969 -49.14 14.02 -11.47
CA THR A 969 -48.20 13.72 -10.40
C THR A 969 -47.11 12.71 -10.81
N GLY A 970 -47.04 12.38 -12.11
CA GLY A 970 -46.09 11.41 -12.68
C GLY A 970 -45.23 12.01 -13.80
N GLY A 971 -44.73 11.17 -14.69
CA GLY A 971 -44.01 11.61 -15.89
C GLY A 971 -44.91 12.30 -16.93
N ALA A 972 -44.32 12.84 -18.00
CA ALA A 972 -45.07 13.59 -19.02
C ALA A 972 -46.20 12.75 -19.62
N ALA A 973 -47.40 13.33 -19.71
CA ALA A 973 -48.57 12.70 -20.31
C ALA A 973 -48.99 13.50 -21.55
N ASP A 974 -48.98 12.86 -22.71
CA ASP A 974 -49.37 13.46 -23.98
C ASP A 974 -50.62 12.77 -24.52
N GLY A 975 -51.57 13.54 -25.03
CA GLY A 975 -52.81 12.99 -25.59
C GLY A 975 -53.83 12.51 -24.54
N VAL A 976 -53.87 13.12 -23.35
CA VAL A 976 -54.86 12.78 -22.32
C VAL A 976 -56.23 13.30 -22.77
N ALA A 977 -57.10 12.41 -23.23
CA ALA A 977 -58.49 12.72 -23.55
C ALA A 977 -59.29 12.94 -22.26
N VAL A 978 -59.90 14.12 -22.13
CA VAL A 978 -60.76 14.53 -21.01
C VAL A 978 -62.16 14.78 -21.53
N ALA A 979 -63.16 14.19 -20.90
CA ALA A 979 -64.55 14.36 -21.29
C ALA A 979 -65.50 14.41 -20.10
N ALA A 980 -66.46 15.33 -20.13
CA ALA A 980 -67.57 15.41 -19.18
C ALA A 980 -68.84 14.78 -19.76
N THR A 981 -69.57 14.06 -18.92
CA THR A 981 -70.94 13.63 -19.14
C THR A 981 -71.84 14.43 -18.21
N LEU A 982 -72.80 15.14 -18.78
CA LEU A 982 -73.79 15.93 -18.03
C LEU A 982 -75.10 15.15 -17.95
N SER A 983 -75.70 15.12 -16.76
CA SER A 983 -77.03 14.54 -16.56
C SER A 983 -78.12 15.30 -17.35
N PRO A 984 -79.30 14.70 -17.61
CA PRO A 984 -80.40 15.35 -18.33
C PRO A 984 -80.94 16.65 -17.69
N ALA A 985 -80.56 16.94 -16.44
CA ALA A 985 -80.86 18.20 -15.76
C ALA A 985 -80.22 19.42 -16.46
N PHE A 986 -79.10 19.22 -17.16
CA PHE A 986 -78.40 20.28 -17.89
C PHE A 986 -78.86 20.39 -19.34
N ASP A 987 -78.81 21.60 -19.89
CA ASP A 987 -78.79 21.79 -21.34
C ASP A 987 -77.37 21.55 -21.84
N ALA A 988 -77.07 20.28 -22.10
CA ALA A 988 -75.74 19.86 -22.54
C ALA A 988 -75.30 20.54 -23.85
N ALA A 989 -76.23 20.93 -24.73
CA ALA A 989 -75.88 21.60 -25.99
C ALA A 989 -75.50 23.08 -25.78
N ALA A 990 -76.02 23.71 -24.73
CA ALA A 990 -75.73 25.10 -24.35
C ALA A 990 -74.55 25.24 -23.38
N ALA A 991 -73.99 24.13 -22.88
CA ALA A 991 -72.80 24.15 -22.03
C ALA A 991 -71.59 24.74 -22.77
N THR A 992 -70.71 25.40 -22.03
CA THR A 992 -69.43 25.91 -22.55
C THR A 992 -68.32 25.60 -21.56
N TRP A 993 -67.09 25.61 -22.05
CA TRP A 993 -65.93 25.42 -21.19
C TRP A 993 -64.74 26.23 -21.70
N ILE A 994 -63.87 26.62 -20.78
CA ILE A 994 -62.64 27.35 -21.04
C ILE A 994 -61.50 26.61 -20.34
N CYS A 995 -60.34 26.54 -20.99
CA CYS A 995 -59.14 25.97 -20.40
C CYS A 995 -58.16 27.07 -19.98
N ASP A 996 -57.58 26.96 -18.78
CA ASP A 996 -56.50 27.85 -18.35
C ASP A 996 -55.14 27.16 -18.53
N ASP A 997 -54.47 27.44 -19.65
CA ASP A 997 -53.19 26.84 -20.06
C ASP A 997 -51.96 27.67 -19.68
N ARG A 998 -52.11 28.63 -18.76
CA ARG A 998 -51.03 29.59 -18.40
C ARG A 998 -49.77 28.97 -17.77
N ILE A 999 -49.70 27.65 -17.58
CA ILE A 999 -48.51 26.92 -17.13
C ILE A 999 -47.68 26.48 -18.35
N ILE A 1000 -46.38 26.79 -18.33
CA ILE A 1000 -45.46 26.53 -19.46
C ILE A 1000 -45.44 25.03 -19.81
N GLY A 1001 -45.87 24.71 -21.04
CA GLY A 1001 -45.80 23.36 -21.62
C GLY A 1001 -47.09 22.54 -21.50
N THR A 1002 -48.11 23.02 -20.78
CA THR A 1002 -49.46 22.45 -20.90
C THR A 1002 -50.11 22.87 -22.22
N VAL A 1003 -50.86 21.97 -22.85
CA VAL A 1003 -51.57 22.27 -24.10
C VAL A 1003 -52.99 21.76 -23.99
N CYS A 1004 -53.97 22.63 -24.25
CA CYS A 1004 -55.39 22.32 -24.37
C CYS A 1004 -56.03 23.30 -25.37
N ALA A 1005 -57.25 23.04 -25.81
CA ALA A 1005 -58.01 24.01 -26.57
C ALA A 1005 -58.47 25.17 -25.65
N PRO A 1006 -58.42 26.43 -26.11
CA PRO A 1006 -58.69 27.59 -25.25
C PRO A 1006 -60.14 27.62 -24.73
N SER A 1007 -61.10 27.10 -25.51
CA SER A 1007 -62.51 26.97 -25.12
C SER A 1007 -63.27 26.03 -26.05
N GLY A 1008 -64.45 25.55 -25.63
CA GLY A 1008 -65.37 24.79 -26.47
C GLY A 1008 -66.85 24.96 -26.10
N THR A 1009 -67.72 24.46 -26.97
CA THR A 1009 -69.19 24.43 -26.80
C THR A 1009 -69.69 22.99 -26.69
N GLY A 1010 -70.73 22.76 -25.90
CA GLY A 1010 -71.18 21.44 -25.48
C GLY A 1010 -70.49 20.97 -24.19
N PRO A 1011 -70.69 19.71 -23.77
CA PRO A 1011 -69.97 19.14 -22.63
C PRO A 1011 -68.45 19.20 -22.86
N LEU A 1012 -67.68 19.30 -21.78
CA LEU A 1012 -66.21 19.28 -21.85
C LEU A 1012 -65.74 18.07 -22.66
N ALA A 1013 -64.93 18.30 -23.70
CA ALA A 1013 -64.32 17.27 -24.52
C ALA A 1013 -63.05 17.84 -25.17
N ASP A 1014 -61.89 17.42 -24.67
CA ASP A 1014 -60.59 17.91 -25.16
C ASP A 1014 -59.51 16.83 -25.06
N THR A 1015 -58.38 17.04 -25.75
CA THR A 1015 -57.18 16.18 -25.66
C THR A 1015 -56.00 17.04 -25.25
N VAL A 1016 -55.47 16.79 -24.06
CA VAL A 1016 -54.49 17.68 -23.42
C VAL A 1016 -53.10 17.07 -23.30
N ARG A 1017 -52.08 17.93 -23.27
CA ARG A 1017 -50.71 17.58 -22.87
C ARG A 1017 -50.43 18.14 -21.49
N LEU A 1018 -49.97 17.29 -20.57
CA LEU A 1018 -49.60 17.64 -19.20
C LEU A 1018 -48.12 17.30 -18.96
N PRO A 1019 -47.23 18.30 -18.80
CA PRO A 1019 -45.87 18.07 -18.32
C PRO A 1019 -45.82 17.35 -16.95
N PRO A 1020 -44.66 16.78 -16.55
CA PRO A 1020 -44.51 16.23 -15.21
C PRO A 1020 -44.80 17.28 -14.13
N ASP A 1021 -45.43 16.87 -13.05
CA ASP A 1021 -45.66 17.70 -11.85
C ASP A 1021 -46.41 19.02 -12.17
N SER A 1022 -47.35 18.98 -13.12
CA SER A 1022 -48.15 20.13 -13.58
C SER A 1022 -49.64 19.92 -13.38
N SER A 1023 -50.40 21.00 -13.38
CA SER A 1023 -51.86 20.96 -13.33
C SER A 1023 -52.46 21.77 -14.47
N LEU A 1024 -53.68 21.41 -14.86
CA LEU A 1024 -54.48 22.11 -15.84
C LEU A 1024 -55.91 22.22 -15.34
N THR A 1025 -56.49 23.40 -15.49
CA THR A 1025 -57.83 23.69 -14.99
C THR A 1025 -58.76 23.99 -16.15
N PHE A 1026 -59.92 23.33 -16.18
CA PHE A 1026 -61.05 23.74 -16.99
C PHE A 1026 -62.12 24.37 -16.11
N LEU A 1027 -62.70 25.46 -16.60
CA LEU A 1027 -63.93 26.02 -16.06
C LEU A 1027 -65.07 25.61 -16.99
N VAL A 1028 -66.04 24.87 -16.48
CA VAL A 1028 -67.18 24.37 -17.24
C VAL A 1028 -68.44 25.07 -16.76
N SER A 1029 -69.07 25.84 -17.64
CA SER A 1029 -70.35 26.50 -17.38
C SER A 1029 -71.48 25.67 -17.98
N ALA A 1030 -72.31 25.07 -17.15
CA ALA A 1030 -73.38 24.17 -17.55
C ALA A 1030 -74.76 24.78 -17.18
N PRO A 1031 -75.53 25.27 -18.17
CA PRO A 1031 -76.88 25.77 -17.93
C PRO A 1031 -77.84 24.66 -17.50
N LEU A 1032 -78.65 24.93 -16.48
CA LEU A 1032 -79.70 24.03 -16.03
C LEU A 1032 -81.00 24.29 -16.77
N ARG A 1033 -81.69 23.22 -17.11
CA ARG A 1033 -83.00 23.30 -17.75
C ARG A 1033 -84.05 23.76 -16.75
N SER A 1034 -84.81 24.78 -17.09
CA SER A 1034 -85.94 25.25 -16.26
C SER A 1034 -87.13 24.29 -16.26
N ASP A 1035 -87.18 23.36 -17.21
CA ASP A 1035 -88.24 22.37 -17.41
C ASP A 1035 -87.84 20.94 -17.01
N THR A 1036 -86.65 20.73 -16.43
CA THR A 1036 -86.20 19.36 -16.11
C THR A 1036 -87.00 18.75 -14.95
N PRO A 1037 -87.45 17.49 -15.08
CA PRO A 1037 -88.11 16.77 -13.99
C PRO A 1037 -87.11 16.22 -12.95
N GLU A 1038 -85.79 16.31 -13.22
CA GLU A 1038 -84.75 15.80 -12.33
C GLU A 1038 -84.67 16.61 -11.04
N THR A 1039 -84.26 15.97 -9.94
CA THR A 1039 -84.10 16.60 -8.60
C THR A 1039 -82.64 16.76 -8.19
N THR A 1040 -81.72 16.28 -9.02
CA THR A 1040 -80.27 16.42 -8.86
C THR A 1040 -79.66 16.68 -10.23
N ALA A 1041 -78.60 17.48 -10.28
CA ALA A 1041 -77.80 17.66 -11.47
C ALA A 1041 -76.39 17.11 -11.22
N THR A 1042 -75.94 16.23 -12.11
CA THR A 1042 -74.65 15.54 -11.96
C THR A 1042 -73.76 15.82 -13.15
N ILE A 1043 -72.52 16.21 -12.85
CA ILE A 1043 -71.42 16.23 -13.81
C ILE A 1043 -70.44 15.10 -13.45
N GLN A 1044 -70.11 14.29 -14.45
CA GLN A 1044 -69.07 13.27 -14.32
C GLN A 1044 -67.99 13.52 -15.34
N VAL A 1045 -66.74 13.64 -14.90
CA VAL A 1045 -65.59 13.84 -15.77
C VAL A 1045 -64.70 12.61 -15.75
N GLY A 1046 -64.29 12.18 -16.94
CA GLY A 1046 -63.33 11.11 -17.16
C GLY A 1046 -62.09 11.65 -17.87
N ALA A 1047 -60.92 11.12 -17.52
CA ALA A 1047 -59.68 11.35 -18.27
C ALA A 1047 -58.94 10.03 -18.50
N THR A 1048 -58.33 9.87 -19.67
CA THR A 1048 -57.56 8.65 -19.98
C THR A 1048 -56.35 8.50 -19.03
N GLY A 1049 -56.26 7.36 -18.34
CA GLY A 1049 -55.20 7.11 -17.35
C GLY A 1049 -55.47 7.71 -15.95
N ALA A 1050 -56.64 8.30 -15.70
CA ALA A 1050 -57.10 8.75 -14.39
C ALA A 1050 -58.36 7.98 -13.94
N ALA A 1051 -58.69 8.04 -12.65
CA ALA A 1051 -60.02 7.65 -12.16
C ALA A 1051 -61.07 8.70 -12.57
N THR A 1052 -62.33 8.31 -12.75
CA THR A 1052 -63.45 9.26 -12.99
C THR A 1052 -63.76 10.06 -11.72
N ALA A 1053 -63.97 11.36 -11.88
CA ALA A 1053 -64.41 12.25 -10.80
C ALA A 1053 -65.86 12.69 -11.08
N THR A 1054 -66.70 12.65 -10.05
CA THR A 1054 -68.13 12.97 -10.17
C THR A 1054 -68.49 13.98 -9.10
N ASP A 1055 -69.27 14.98 -9.47
CA ASP A 1055 -69.84 15.99 -8.58
C ASP A 1055 -71.36 16.01 -8.76
N VAL A 1056 -72.10 16.05 -7.65
CA VAL A 1056 -73.56 15.83 -7.62
C VAL A 1056 -74.23 16.93 -6.81
N ASP A 1057 -75.00 17.76 -7.48
CA ASP A 1057 -75.70 18.87 -6.84
C ASP A 1057 -77.19 18.60 -6.72
N THR A 1058 -77.75 19.00 -5.59
CA THR A 1058 -79.19 18.90 -5.34
C THR A 1058 -79.90 20.08 -5.95
N LEU A 1059 -80.96 19.82 -6.74
CA LEU A 1059 -81.72 20.88 -7.37
C LEU A 1059 -82.77 21.42 -6.41
N VAL A 1060 -82.65 22.72 -6.13
CA VAL A 1060 -83.53 23.40 -5.19
C VAL A 1060 -84.41 24.40 -5.92
N ILE A 1061 -85.71 24.30 -5.65
CA ILE A 1061 -86.73 25.20 -6.17
C ILE A 1061 -86.76 26.43 -5.25
N PHE A 1062 -85.99 27.45 -5.58
CA PHE A 1062 -86.19 28.76 -4.97
C PHE A 1062 -87.31 29.50 -5.71
N ARG A 1063 -88.53 29.46 -5.17
CA ARG A 1063 -89.55 30.46 -5.46
C ARG A 1063 -89.24 31.69 -4.60
N ASP A 1064 -88.76 32.75 -5.24
CA ASP A 1064 -88.67 34.13 -4.75
C ASP A 1064 -88.15 34.35 -3.31
N GLY A 1065 -86.84 34.55 -3.17
CA GLY A 1065 -86.27 35.51 -2.22
C GLY A 1065 -86.12 35.10 -0.75
N PHE A 1066 -85.30 34.08 -0.46
CA PHE A 1066 -84.73 33.91 0.88
C PHE A 1066 -83.23 33.62 0.79
N GLU A 1067 -82.40 34.58 1.18
CA GLU A 1067 -81.01 34.37 1.58
C GLU A 1067 -80.98 33.68 2.95
N MET A 1068 -80.05 32.73 3.14
CA MET A 1068 -79.30 32.46 4.39
C MET A 1068 -78.42 31.21 4.22
N PRO A 1069 -77.29 31.08 4.94
CA PRO A 1069 -76.29 32.05 5.38
C PRO A 1069 -74.92 31.89 4.67
#